data_AF-A0A0L0NSZ9-F1
#
_entry.id   AF-A0A0L0NSZ9-F1
#
_cell.length_a   1.000
_cell.length_b   1.000
_cell.length_c   1.000
_cell.angle_alpha   90.00
_cell.angle_beta   90.00
_cell.angle_gamma   90.00
#
_symmetry.space_group_name_H-M   'P 1'
#
loop_
_entity.id
_entity.type
_entity.pdbx_description
1 polymer ?
#
loop_
_entity_poly.entity_id
_entity_poly.type
_entity_poly.pdbx_seq_one_letter_code
_entity_poly.pdbx_strand_id
1 'polypeptide(L)'
;MKPKSQFERAYEEKIRKILVTDELSEFLALELESKLVSSLPPSLVGGFEETLNEVADVTEIDSHLEEQVTSEAMDISITPEFLSEQTKNPEFVCSWLLYSADHFLDQAHKSVLATNYVEGTSMYYRFVKAALKALHMVVSDYLTVLQPAQAAKVYYQMAKVYLEETEDCGRAEQYAKKAMAISAHNGLKSSRVAAELLYAEILDISDRELLEPFLTERQELHQQEGNIDVSCSFKLKRVATSLSAHNFSSRLKLLNFTEETSVDPKLRSLGLLWKAKLLLAKGAAQDAAQALHQCRGVFLQMKDVTSQLKAMLYLQNLAVSIHIYDSKHGQKWVQKLTDLIHREENDHWSSWNDDGSITISLAIKSGSLLFLLHWIAPDELVGLFHLMSGIFSLSESDPDRAKQSLKVSYQTAERHISALTSHQVTNRSFKISHLTKKIVRFSCIKFLAAFYQVWLSFMSESDFGGIKIIYAFIDSYNQENFTQEELWYYHFLIAPFLYLSALHAQSQGELNRAKYYFMKVRKLCSLDTNIPTGGVQLQNSLGFGGELVSLACSQRELFIYSTLHLLNIAEYEFRSLSQGKNASPQHEQAIQKTRSSLASLHAEMTSIAETSLTGFSSTHLFSLTYKSALAAYHTNGIDDTEKNLDDDLKTELEKLVFENTNPQNVELLALYILLRMAVSLDQSKRLYGKCTRRISKADDNGRILSLFVYLEAQRRELGKHDPAKGEKIKRKIEAVRECIHHKFEKARSSVLQV
;
A
#
# COMPACT_ATOMS: atom_id res chain seq x y z
N MET A 1 -43.46 9.60 -9.15
CA MET A 1 -42.21 9.42 -8.38
C MET A 1 -42.51 8.52 -7.19
N LYS A 2 -41.90 7.33 -7.12
CA LYS A 2 -41.99 6.48 -5.91
C LYS A 2 -41.07 7.07 -4.83
N PRO A 3 -41.43 7.00 -3.54
CA PRO A 3 -40.55 7.43 -2.47
C PRO A 3 -39.32 6.50 -2.42
N LYS A 4 -38.12 7.11 -2.36
CA LYS A 4 -36.86 6.38 -2.27
C LYS A 4 -36.85 5.43 -1.07
N SER A 5 -36.31 4.23 -1.27
CA SER A 5 -36.17 3.20 -0.25
C SER A 5 -35.21 3.66 0.87
N GLN A 6 -35.35 3.10 2.08
CA GLN A 6 -34.43 3.39 3.19
C GLN A 6 -32.97 3.07 2.84
N PHE A 7 -32.75 2.05 2.02
CA PHE A 7 -31.43 1.67 1.51
C PHE A 7 -30.85 2.72 0.56
N GLU A 8 -31.67 3.26 -0.36
CA GLU A 8 -31.26 4.34 -1.28
C GLU A 8 -30.90 5.62 -0.53
N ARG A 9 -31.67 5.97 0.52
CA ARG A 9 -31.33 7.14 1.36
C ARG A 9 -30.03 6.90 2.12
N ALA A 10 -29.85 5.72 2.71
CA ALA A 10 -28.63 5.39 3.44
C ALA A 10 -27.39 5.34 2.53
N TYR A 11 -27.54 4.88 1.28
CA TYR A 11 -26.45 4.84 0.31
C TYR A 11 -26.08 6.24 -0.22
N GLU A 12 -27.07 7.07 -0.55
CA GLU A 12 -26.83 8.47 -0.95
C GLU A 12 -26.23 9.31 0.19
N GLU A 13 -26.66 9.05 1.43
CA GLU A 13 -26.14 9.72 2.63
C GLU A 13 -24.71 9.26 2.96
N LYS A 14 -24.37 8.00 2.67
CA LYS A 14 -23.00 7.48 2.76
C LYS A 14 -22.08 8.07 1.68
N ILE A 15 -22.54 8.16 0.44
CA ILE A 15 -21.77 8.78 -0.66
C ILE A 15 -21.52 10.27 -0.39
N ARG A 16 -22.53 11.01 0.12
CA ARG A 16 -22.39 12.43 0.47
C ARG A 16 -21.45 12.70 1.65
N LYS A 17 -21.29 11.76 2.59
CA LYS A 17 -20.33 11.89 3.70
C LYS A 17 -18.88 11.61 3.28
N ILE A 18 -18.69 10.79 2.24
CA ILE A 18 -17.37 10.42 1.70
C ILE A 18 -16.85 11.48 0.72
N LEU A 19 -17.76 12.16 0.01
CA LEU A 19 -17.47 13.33 -0.80
C LEU A 19 -17.52 14.59 0.09
N VAL A 20 -16.40 14.92 0.75
CA VAL A 20 -16.21 16.27 1.30
C VAL A 20 -16.11 17.24 0.10
N THR A 21 -17.25 17.70 -0.39
CA THR A 21 -17.32 18.84 -1.31
C THR A 21 -17.21 20.12 -0.50
N ASP A 22 -16.09 20.83 -0.68
CA ASP A 22 -15.86 22.26 -0.43
C ASP A 22 -16.63 22.94 0.70
N GLU A 23 -16.05 22.88 1.91
CA GLU A 23 -16.08 24.01 2.85
C GLU A 23 -14.64 24.51 3.10
N LEU A 24 -13.99 24.90 2.00
CA LEU A 24 -12.82 25.79 2.01
C LEU A 24 -13.23 27.12 1.36
N SER A 25 -14.01 27.93 2.07
CA SER A 25 -14.09 29.36 1.76
C SER A 25 -14.50 30.18 2.98
N GLU A 26 -13.50 30.60 3.76
CA GLU A 26 -13.62 31.87 4.47
C GLU A 26 -13.47 33.00 3.44
N PHE A 27 -14.59 33.50 2.91
CA PHE A 27 -14.73 34.90 2.48
C PHE A 27 -16.22 35.30 2.57
N LEU A 28 -16.48 36.39 3.27
CA LEU A 28 -17.80 36.87 3.71
C LEU A 28 -18.74 37.30 2.56
N ALA A 29 -19.97 36.81 2.68
CA ALA A 29 -21.28 37.45 2.45
C ALA A 29 -21.51 38.41 1.26
N LEU A 30 -22.50 38.08 0.42
CA LEU A 30 -23.76 38.82 0.35
C LEU A 30 -24.86 38.00 -0.35
N GLU A 31 -26.05 38.11 0.23
CA GLU A 31 -27.32 37.46 -0.11
C GLU A 31 -27.82 37.82 -1.52
N LEU A 32 -28.49 36.87 -2.19
CA LEU A 32 -29.85 37.10 -2.74
C LEU A 32 -30.50 35.80 -3.20
N GLU A 33 -31.70 35.57 -2.69
CA GLU A 33 -32.59 34.46 -2.96
C GLU A 33 -33.11 34.38 -4.40
N SER A 34 -33.56 33.17 -4.74
CA SER A 34 -34.64 32.81 -5.66
C SER A 34 -34.30 32.64 -7.16
N LYS A 35 -34.33 31.38 -7.63
CA LYS A 35 -35.51 30.78 -8.26
C LYS A 35 -35.20 29.35 -8.74
N LEU A 36 -36.09 28.43 -8.33
CA LEU A 36 -36.25 27.12 -8.96
C LEU A 36 -36.46 27.29 -10.47
N VAL A 37 -35.62 26.66 -11.29
CA VAL A 37 -36.01 26.17 -12.61
C VAL A 37 -35.37 24.82 -12.85
N SER A 38 -36.25 23.83 -13.02
CA SER A 38 -35.98 22.50 -13.52
C SER A 38 -35.43 22.55 -14.95
N SER A 39 -34.37 21.81 -15.25
CA SER A 39 -34.02 21.48 -16.63
C SER A 39 -33.39 20.08 -16.72
N LEU A 40 -34.26 19.07 -16.81
CA LEU A 40 -33.94 17.84 -17.56
C LEU A 40 -34.34 18.09 -19.02
N PRO A 41 -33.50 17.76 -20.02
CA PRO A 41 -33.96 17.63 -21.39
C PRO A 41 -34.79 16.34 -21.54
N PRO A 42 -35.85 16.34 -22.38
CA PRO A 42 -36.73 15.21 -22.54
C PRO A 42 -36.12 14.08 -23.39
N SER A 43 -36.59 12.88 -23.09
CA SER A 43 -36.47 11.63 -23.83
C SER A 43 -36.63 11.76 -25.35
N LEU A 44 -35.76 11.08 -26.11
CA LEU A 44 -36.04 10.65 -27.49
C LEU A 44 -35.79 9.14 -27.61
N VAL A 45 -36.86 8.39 -27.40
CA VAL A 45 -37.07 7.05 -27.95
C VAL A 45 -37.95 7.25 -29.17
N GLY A 46 -37.52 6.76 -30.33
CA GLY A 46 -38.43 6.44 -31.45
C GLY A 46 -37.91 6.82 -32.83
N GLY A 47 -37.87 5.83 -33.73
CA GLY A 47 -38.04 6.05 -35.17
C GLY A 47 -36.86 5.60 -36.04
N PHE A 48 -36.87 4.33 -36.44
CA PHE A 48 -36.31 3.90 -37.72
C PHE A 48 -37.13 4.54 -38.85
N GLU A 49 -36.50 5.13 -39.86
CA GLU A 49 -37.08 5.26 -41.19
C GLU A 49 -35.97 5.18 -42.25
N GLU A 50 -36.14 4.23 -43.18
CA GLU A 50 -35.36 4.02 -44.39
C GLU A 50 -35.68 5.12 -45.42
N THR A 51 -34.67 5.55 -46.18
CA THR A 51 -34.89 6.05 -47.55
C THR A 51 -33.68 5.74 -48.43
N LEU A 52 -33.90 4.86 -49.40
CA LEU A 52 -33.15 4.71 -50.65
C LEU A 52 -33.66 5.77 -51.66
N ASN A 53 -32.77 6.45 -52.38
CA ASN A 53 -32.72 6.50 -53.85
C ASN A 53 -31.75 7.56 -54.42
N GLU A 54 -30.77 7.05 -55.17
CA GLU A 54 -30.45 7.35 -56.59
C GLU A 54 -30.01 8.75 -57.10
N VAL A 55 -28.75 8.76 -57.60
CA VAL A 55 -28.30 9.03 -59.00
C VAL A 55 -27.54 10.34 -59.35
N ALA A 56 -26.38 10.10 -60.01
CA ALA A 56 -25.61 10.84 -61.03
C ALA A 56 -24.71 12.04 -60.68
N ASP A 57 -23.39 11.88 -60.86
CA ASP A 57 -22.56 12.42 -61.99
C ASP A 57 -21.07 12.10 -61.73
N VAL A 58 -20.44 11.17 -62.44
CA VAL A 58 -19.58 11.31 -63.65
C VAL A 58 -18.48 12.40 -63.57
N THR A 59 -17.21 11.99 -63.49
CA THR A 59 -16.16 12.32 -64.48
C THR A 59 -14.97 11.36 -64.34
N GLU A 60 -14.66 10.69 -65.45
CA GLU A 60 -13.46 9.88 -65.72
C GLU A 60 -12.20 10.75 -65.87
N ILE A 61 -11.00 10.17 -65.71
CA ILE A 61 -9.92 10.15 -66.73
C ILE A 61 -8.80 9.17 -66.32
N ASP A 62 -8.58 8.23 -67.24
CA ASP A 62 -7.41 7.47 -67.69
C ASP A 62 -6.60 6.47 -66.85
N SER A 63 -6.60 5.29 -67.46
CA SER A 63 -5.86 4.04 -67.32
C SER A 63 -4.40 4.12 -67.77
N HIS A 64 -3.55 3.28 -67.17
CA HIS A 64 -2.64 2.40 -67.92
C HIS A 64 -2.37 1.11 -67.12
N LEU A 65 -2.49 -0.02 -67.84
CA LEU A 65 -2.34 -1.42 -67.41
C LEU A 65 -0.88 -1.81 -67.11
N GLU A 66 -0.67 -2.72 -66.15
CA GLU A 66 0.06 -3.99 -66.36
C GLU A 66 -0.11 -4.98 -65.18
N GLU A 67 -0.86 -6.05 -65.48
CA GLU A 67 -0.97 -7.43 -64.99
C GLU A 67 -0.55 -7.92 -63.57
N GLN A 68 -1.59 -8.38 -62.84
CA GLN A 68 -1.80 -9.72 -62.24
C GLN A 68 -0.79 -10.28 -61.21
N VAL A 69 -1.20 -10.33 -59.93
CA VAL A 69 -1.82 -11.51 -59.28
C VAL A 69 -2.60 -11.00 -58.05
N THR A 70 -3.92 -10.90 -58.15
CA THR A 70 -4.79 -10.67 -56.97
C THR A 70 -5.76 -11.83 -56.83
N SER A 71 -5.59 -12.57 -55.74
CA SER A 71 -6.60 -13.46 -55.16
C SER A 71 -7.92 -12.71 -55.06
N GLU A 72 -8.87 -13.02 -55.93
CA GLU A 72 -10.27 -12.59 -55.79
C GLU A 72 -10.82 -13.16 -54.49
N ALA A 73 -10.80 -12.36 -53.44
CA ALA A 73 -11.70 -12.54 -52.32
C ALA A 73 -13.11 -12.24 -52.86
N MET A 74 -13.90 -13.27 -53.11
CA MET A 74 -15.33 -13.10 -53.36
C MET A 74 -15.92 -12.34 -52.17
N ASP A 75 -16.36 -11.10 -52.40
CA ASP A 75 -17.23 -10.37 -51.47
C ASP A 75 -18.58 -11.12 -51.44
N ILE A 76 -18.72 -12.03 -50.47
CA ILE A 76 -19.98 -12.70 -50.19
C ILE A 76 -20.90 -11.65 -49.56
N SER A 77 -21.92 -11.21 -50.30
CA SER A 77 -22.99 -10.38 -49.72
C SER A 77 -23.71 -11.19 -48.64
N ILE A 78 -23.55 -10.82 -47.37
CA ILE A 78 -24.22 -11.49 -46.24
C ILE A 78 -25.71 -11.13 -46.28
N THR A 79 -26.54 -11.98 -46.91
CA THR A 79 -28.00 -11.84 -46.91
C THR A 79 -28.64 -12.57 -45.72
N PRO A 80 -29.85 -12.19 -45.28
CA PRO A 80 -30.61 -12.91 -44.26
C PRO A 80 -30.86 -14.39 -44.63
N GLU A 81 -31.04 -14.71 -45.92
CA GLU A 81 -31.20 -16.09 -46.37
C GLU A 81 -29.91 -16.91 -46.21
N PHE A 82 -28.74 -16.33 -46.51
CA PHE A 82 -27.43 -16.96 -46.33
C PHE A 82 -27.16 -17.28 -44.85
N LEU A 83 -27.49 -16.36 -43.95
CA LEU A 83 -27.43 -16.61 -42.50
C LEU A 83 -28.39 -17.73 -42.08
N SER A 84 -29.59 -17.80 -42.66
CA SER A 84 -30.56 -18.88 -42.38
C SER A 84 -30.05 -20.26 -42.82
N GLU A 85 -29.33 -20.36 -43.93
CA GLU A 85 -28.72 -21.62 -44.39
C GLU A 85 -27.53 -22.02 -43.51
N GLN A 86 -26.68 -21.07 -43.12
CA GLN A 86 -25.54 -21.32 -42.23
C GLN A 86 -25.97 -21.70 -40.81
N THR A 87 -27.14 -21.27 -40.33
CA THR A 87 -27.69 -21.71 -39.03
C THR A 87 -28.03 -23.20 -38.97
N LYS A 88 -28.08 -23.90 -40.12
CA LYS A 88 -28.21 -25.36 -40.19
C LYS A 88 -26.85 -26.08 -40.02
N ASN A 89 -25.74 -25.37 -40.19
CA ASN A 89 -24.39 -25.92 -39.98
C ASN A 89 -24.02 -25.83 -38.48
N PRO A 90 -23.89 -26.98 -37.79
CA PRO A 90 -23.60 -26.98 -36.35
C PRO A 90 -22.22 -26.40 -36.01
N GLU A 91 -21.23 -26.48 -36.91
CA GLU A 91 -19.90 -25.87 -36.69
C GLU A 91 -19.95 -24.35 -36.75
N PHE A 92 -20.74 -23.80 -37.68
CA PHE A 92 -20.98 -22.36 -37.80
C PHE A 92 -21.71 -21.85 -36.56
N VAL A 93 -22.79 -22.52 -36.15
CA VAL A 93 -23.58 -22.13 -34.96
C VAL A 93 -22.72 -22.17 -33.70
N CYS A 94 -21.91 -23.21 -33.54
CA CYS A 94 -20.99 -23.33 -32.41
C CYS A 94 -19.98 -22.17 -32.39
N SER A 95 -19.35 -21.87 -33.53
CA SER A 95 -18.40 -20.76 -33.66
C SER A 95 -19.06 -19.41 -33.38
N TRP A 96 -20.29 -19.21 -33.87
CA TRP A 96 -21.09 -18.01 -33.63
C TRP A 96 -21.45 -17.84 -32.15
N LEU A 97 -21.83 -18.92 -31.46
CA LEU A 97 -22.13 -18.89 -30.03
C LEU A 97 -20.88 -18.57 -29.18
N LEU A 98 -19.72 -19.12 -29.53
CA LEU A 98 -18.46 -18.79 -28.86
C LEU A 98 -18.08 -17.33 -29.07
N TYR A 99 -18.19 -16.84 -30.31
CA TYR A 99 -17.97 -15.42 -30.61
C TYR A 99 -18.95 -14.51 -29.85
N SER A 100 -20.23 -14.90 -29.80
CA SER A 100 -21.27 -14.17 -29.08
C SER A 100 -20.99 -14.13 -27.57
N ALA A 101 -20.48 -15.23 -27.00
CA ALA A 101 -20.11 -15.27 -25.59
C ALA A 101 -18.99 -14.27 -25.28
N ASP A 102 -17.92 -14.27 -26.07
CA ASP A 102 -16.80 -13.33 -25.92
C ASP A 102 -17.27 -11.88 -26.14
N HIS A 103 -18.13 -11.64 -27.15
CA HIS A 103 -18.70 -10.32 -27.42
C HIS A 103 -19.55 -9.79 -26.25
N PHE A 104 -20.43 -10.61 -25.68
CA PHE A 104 -21.23 -10.18 -24.54
C PHE A 104 -20.39 -9.91 -23.29
N LEU A 105 -19.33 -10.68 -23.04
CA LEU A 105 -18.40 -10.38 -21.95
C LEU A 105 -17.68 -9.05 -22.18
N ASP A 106 -17.19 -8.80 -23.40
CA ASP A 106 -16.56 -7.53 -23.75
C ASP A 106 -17.51 -6.34 -23.58
N GLN A 107 -18.77 -6.47 -23.99
CA GLN A 107 -19.80 -5.45 -23.76
C GLN A 107 -20.07 -5.22 -22.26
N ALA A 108 -20.11 -6.30 -21.46
CA ALA A 108 -20.23 -6.19 -20.01
C ALA A 108 -19.06 -5.38 -19.45
N HIS A 109 -17.82 -5.75 -19.77
CA HIS A 109 -16.61 -5.13 -19.25
C HIS A 109 -16.45 -3.66 -19.68
N LYS A 110 -16.86 -3.30 -20.89
CA LYS A 110 -16.92 -1.89 -21.36
C LYS A 110 -17.99 -1.07 -20.64
N SER A 111 -19.06 -1.72 -20.16
CA SER A 111 -20.13 -1.07 -19.41
C SER A 111 -19.89 -1.01 -17.89
N VAL A 112 -18.72 -1.45 -17.40
CA VAL A 112 -18.46 -1.65 -15.97
C VAL A 112 -18.70 -0.40 -15.12
N LEU A 113 -18.41 0.81 -15.61
CA LEU A 113 -18.64 2.04 -14.85
C LEU A 113 -20.12 2.37 -14.66
N ALA A 114 -21.00 1.84 -15.53
CA ALA A 114 -22.44 1.98 -15.36
C ALA A 114 -22.94 1.20 -14.13
N THR A 115 -22.16 0.22 -13.63
CA THR A 115 -22.51 -0.57 -12.44
C THR A 115 -22.53 0.23 -11.14
N ASN A 116 -22.04 1.47 -11.15
CA ASN A 116 -22.23 2.43 -10.05
C ASN A 116 -23.71 2.82 -9.87
N TYR A 117 -24.58 2.52 -10.85
CA TYR A 117 -26.02 2.78 -10.84
C TYR A 117 -26.78 1.47 -11.00
N VAL A 118 -27.96 1.37 -10.36
CA VAL A 118 -28.76 0.12 -10.31
C VAL A 118 -29.11 -0.40 -11.70
N GLU A 119 -29.51 0.50 -12.61
CA GLU A 119 -29.86 0.16 -13.99
C GLU A 119 -28.65 -0.39 -14.76
N GLY A 120 -27.47 0.20 -14.56
CA GLY A 120 -26.25 -0.24 -15.20
C GLY A 120 -25.75 -1.59 -14.66
N THR A 121 -25.89 -1.83 -13.35
CA THR A 121 -25.63 -3.16 -12.76
C THR A 121 -26.52 -4.22 -13.39
N SER A 122 -27.81 -3.93 -13.58
CA SER A 122 -28.73 -4.86 -14.24
C SER A 122 -28.35 -5.13 -15.70
N MET A 123 -27.86 -4.12 -16.42
CA MET A 123 -27.41 -4.26 -17.81
C MET A 123 -26.13 -5.12 -17.89
N TYR A 124 -25.14 -4.85 -17.04
CA TYR A 124 -23.90 -5.61 -16.94
C TYR A 124 -24.17 -7.11 -16.77
N TYR A 125 -24.96 -7.47 -15.75
CA TYR A 125 -25.25 -8.88 -15.48
C TYR A 125 -26.18 -9.52 -16.53
N ARG A 126 -26.94 -8.73 -17.30
CA ARG A 126 -27.68 -9.24 -18.45
C ARG A 126 -26.73 -9.71 -19.55
N PHE A 127 -25.66 -8.97 -19.82
CA PHE A 127 -24.61 -9.37 -20.77
C PHE A 127 -23.85 -10.61 -20.26
N VAL A 128 -23.40 -10.63 -19.00
CA VAL A 128 -22.76 -11.82 -18.40
C VAL A 128 -23.68 -13.05 -18.50
N LYS A 129 -24.97 -12.90 -18.20
CA LYS A 129 -25.95 -13.99 -18.34
C LYS A 129 -26.14 -14.44 -19.78
N ALA A 130 -26.11 -13.52 -20.75
CA ALA A 130 -26.18 -13.86 -22.17
C ALA A 130 -24.94 -14.65 -22.62
N ALA A 131 -23.74 -14.24 -22.18
CA ALA A 131 -22.51 -14.99 -22.43
C ALA A 131 -22.55 -16.41 -21.86
N LEU A 132 -22.95 -16.56 -20.60
CA LEU A 132 -23.11 -17.87 -19.97
C LEU A 132 -24.12 -18.73 -20.71
N LYS A 133 -25.26 -18.17 -21.14
CA LYS A 133 -26.26 -18.91 -21.93
C LYS A 133 -25.69 -19.42 -23.25
N ALA A 134 -24.92 -18.60 -23.97
CA ALA A 134 -24.27 -19.02 -25.21
C ALA A 134 -23.29 -20.17 -24.96
N LEU A 135 -22.47 -20.10 -23.89
CA LEU A 135 -21.56 -21.18 -23.51
C LEU A 135 -22.31 -22.46 -23.10
N HIS A 136 -23.44 -22.35 -22.38
CA HIS A 136 -24.26 -23.50 -22.03
C HIS A 136 -24.86 -24.18 -23.26
N MET A 137 -25.37 -23.42 -24.24
CA MET A 137 -25.90 -23.96 -25.50
C MET A 137 -24.82 -24.75 -26.26
N VAL A 138 -23.59 -24.24 -26.30
CA VAL A 138 -22.46 -24.97 -26.90
C VAL A 138 -22.23 -26.31 -26.21
N VAL A 139 -22.26 -26.34 -24.88
CA VAL A 139 -22.02 -27.57 -24.10
C VAL A 139 -23.20 -28.54 -24.12
N SER A 140 -24.45 -28.07 -24.16
CA SER A 140 -25.63 -28.94 -24.14
C SER A 140 -25.91 -29.52 -25.51
N ASP A 141 -25.82 -28.70 -26.56
CA ASP A 141 -26.40 -29.02 -27.86
C ASP A 141 -25.32 -29.32 -28.93
N TYR A 142 -24.09 -28.84 -28.73
CA TYR A 142 -23.02 -28.89 -29.74
C TYR A 142 -21.71 -29.52 -29.26
N LEU A 143 -21.67 -30.11 -28.07
CA LEU A 143 -20.42 -30.66 -27.49
C LEU A 143 -19.79 -31.76 -28.35
N THR A 144 -20.61 -32.58 -29.02
CA THR A 144 -20.15 -33.68 -29.88
C THR A 144 -19.43 -33.19 -31.14
N VAL A 145 -19.61 -31.92 -31.49
CA VAL A 145 -19.00 -31.28 -32.67
C VAL A 145 -17.65 -30.66 -32.33
N LEU A 146 -17.38 -30.41 -31.04
CA LEU A 146 -16.15 -29.78 -30.59
C LEU A 146 -14.99 -30.77 -30.55
N GLN A 147 -13.84 -30.31 -31.04
CA GLN A 147 -12.57 -31.01 -30.80
C GLN A 147 -12.23 -31.00 -29.31
N PRO A 148 -11.53 -32.02 -28.76
CA PRO A 148 -11.23 -32.10 -27.33
C PRO A 148 -10.55 -30.84 -26.75
N ALA A 149 -9.67 -30.20 -27.52
CA ALA A 149 -9.03 -28.95 -27.12
C ALA A 149 -10.00 -27.76 -27.03
N GLN A 150 -10.96 -27.67 -27.94
CA GLN A 150 -12.00 -26.65 -27.90
C GLN A 150 -12.98 -26.93 -26.76
N ALA A 151 -13.41 -28.17 -26.57
CA ALA A 151 -14.26 -28.57 -25.46
C ALA A 151 -13.62 -28.23 -24.10
N ALA A 152 -12.34 -28.54 -23.91
CA ALA A 152 -11.58 -28.15 -22.72
C ALA A 152 -11.54 -26.62 -22.53
N LYS A 153 -11.33 -25.85 -23.61
CA LYS A 153 -11.34 -24.38 -23.58
C LYS A 153 -12.70 -23.81 -23.18
N VAL A 154 -13.80 -24.35 -23.71
CA VAL A 154 -15.16 -23.91 -23.37
C VAL A 154 -15.46 -24.14 -21.88
N TYR A 155 -15.15 -25.33 -21.37
CA TYR A 155 -15.31 -25.62 -19.94
C TYR A 155 -14.42 -24.74 -19.05
N TYR A 156 -13.18 -24.48 -19.46
CA TYR A 156 -12.30 -23.53 -18.78
C TYR A 156 -12.90 -22.11 -18.76
N GLN A 157 -13.42 -21.63 -19.90
CA GLN A 157 -14.08 -20.31 -19.99
C GLN A 157 -15.32 -20.25 -19.09
N MET A 158 -16.17 -21.27 -19.09
CA MET A 158 -17.33 -21.34 -18.20
C MET A 158 -16.90 -21.28 -16.73
N ALA A 159 -15.93 -22.10 -16.33
CA ALA A 159 -15.41 -22.11 -14.96
C ALA A 159 -14.88 -20.73 -14.54
N LYS A 160 -14.15 -20.07 -15.44
CA LYS A 160 -13.60 -18.73 -15.23
C LYS A 160 -14.71 -17.68 -15.07
N VAL A 161 -15.73 -17.67 -15.93
CA VAL A 161 -16.85 -16.71 -15.83
C VAL A 161 -17.63 -16.94 -14.53
N TYR A 162 -17.91 -18.18 -14.14
CA TYR A 162 -18.57 -18.46 -12.86
C TYR A 162 -17.74 -18.01 -11.66
N LEU A 163 -16.43 -18.23 -11.67
CA LEU A 163 -15.54 -17.79 -10.60
C LEU A 163 -15.47 -16.26 -10.49
N GLU A 164 -15.35 -15.57 -11.62
CA GLU A 164 -15.00 -14.15 -11.65
C GLU A 164 -16.21 -13.21 -11.65
N GLU A 165 -17.36 -13.64 -12.15
CA GLU A 165 -18.55 -12.81 -12.36
C GLU A 165 -19.77 -13.26 -11.52
N THR A 166 -19.68 -14.39 -10.80
CA THR A 166 -20.79 -14.95 -10.02
C THR A 166 -20.35 -15.43 -8.64
N GLU A 167 -21.31 -15.71 -7.77
CA GLU A 167 -21.08 -16.30 -6.44
C GLU A 167 -21.11 -17.85 -6.44
N ASP A 168 -21.33 -18.49 -7.60
CA ASP A 168 -21.49 -19.95 -7.71
C ASP A 168 -20.14 -20.68 -7.92
N CYS A 169 -19.36 -20.77 -6.84
CA CYS A 169 -18.09 -21.51 -6.85
C CYS A 169 -18.27 -23.00 -7.15
N GLY A 170 -19.41 -23.60 -6.79
CA GLY A 170 -19.67 -25.03 -7.01
C GLY A 170 -19.74 -25.37 -8.51
N ARG A 171 -20.40 -24.53 -9.31
CA ARG A 171 -20.38 -24.68 -10.77
C ARG A 171 -19.01 -24.40 -11.36
N ALA A 172 -18.32 -23.37 -10.88
CA ALA A 172 -16.95 -23.09 -11.32
C ALA A 172 -16.05 -24.32 -11.13
N GLU A 173 -16.13 -24.95 -9.96
CA GLU A 173 -15.39 -26.15 -9.60
C GLU A 173 -15.72 -27.34 -10.52
N GLN A 174 -17.02 -27.58 -10.76
CA GLN A 174 -17.48 -28.66 -11.64
C GLN A 174 -16.93 -28.51 -13.06
N TYR A 175 -16.98 -27.31 -13.63
CA TYR A 175 -16.49 -27.07 -14.98
C TYR A 175 -14.97 -27.09 -15.07
N ALA A 176 -14.25 -26.60 -14.06
CA ALA A 176 -12.79 -26.71 -14.00
C ALA A 176 -12.33 -28.17 -13.97
N LYS A 177 -12.98 -29.02 -13.15
CA LYS A 177 -12.73 -30.47 -13.11
C LYS A 177 -12.99 -31.15 -14.46
N LYS A 178 -14.05 -30.76 -15.18
CA LYS A 178 -14.33 -31.27 -16.53
C LYS A 178 -13.24 -30.86 -17.53
N ALA A 179 -12.79 -29.60 -17.51
CA ALA A 179 -11.70 -29.12 -18.35
C ALA A 179 -10.40 -29.88 -18.06
N MET A 180 -10.08 -30.13 -16.79
CA MET A 180 -8.94 -30.94 -16.37
C MET A 180 -9.03 -32.38 -16.90
N ALA A 181 -10.19 -33.04 -16.74
CA ALA A 181 -10.39 -34.42 -17.15
C ALA A 181 -10.25 -34.62 -18.67
N ILE A 182 -10.87 -33.75 -19.47
CA ILE A 182 -10.76 -33.77 -20.94
C ILE A 182 -9.30 -33.53 -21.35
N SER A 183 -8.65 -32.55 -20.74
CA SER A 183 -7.26 -32.22 -21.05
C SER A 183 -6.30 -33.36 -20.70
N ALA A 184 -6.49 -34.01 -19.55
CA ALA A 184 -5.66 -35.13 -19.12
C ALA A 184 -5.84 -36.36 -20.02
N HIS A 185 -7.09 -36.71 -20.34
CA HIS A 185 -7.40 -37.88 -21.18
C HIS A 185 -6.82 -37.76 -22.60
N ASN A 186 -6.80 -36.54 -23.16
CA ASN A 186 -6.33 -36.28 -24.52
C ASN A 186 -4.87 -35.77 -24.58
N GLY A 187 -4.12 -35.81 -23.47
CA GLY A 187 -2.71 -35.40 -23.45
C GLY A 187 -2.46 -33.89 -23.66
N LEU A 188 -3.47 -33.04 -23.45
CA LEU A 188 -3.41 -31.58 -23.64
C LEU A 188 -2.76 -30.90 -22.43
N LYS A 189 -1.43 -30.97 -22.33
CA LYS A 189 -0.67 -30.50 -21.15
C LYS A 189 -0.91 -29.03 -20.81
N SER A 190 -0.87 -28.12 -21.78
CA SER A 190 -1.07 -26.67 -21.53
C SER A 190 -2.46 -26.38 -20.96
N SER A 191 -3.50 -26.95 -21.58
CA SER A 191 -4.89 -26.83 -21.11
C SER A 191 -5.09 -27.47 -19.74
N ARG A 192 -4.44 -28.61 -19.46
CA ARG A 192 -4.48 -29.27 -18.16
C ARG A 192 -3.91 -28.35 -17.07
N VAL A 193 -2.71 -27.80 -17.28
CA VAL A 193 -2.06 -26.93 -16.29
C VAL A 193 -2.87 -25.65 -16.07
N ALA A 194 -3.39 -25.04 -17.14
CA ALA A 194 -4.26 -23.86 -17.02
C ALA A 194 -5.51 -24.16 -16.17
N ALA A 195 -6.14 -25.31 -16.39
CA ALA A 195 -7.30 -25.73 -15.61
C ALA A 195 -6.94 -26.10 -14.16
N GLU A 196 -5.78 -26.70 -13.90
CA GLU A 196 -5.26 -26.97 -12.54
C GLU A 196 -5.00 -25.66 -11.77
N LEU A 197 -4.44 -24.64 -12.42
CA LEU A 197 -4.22 -23.32 -11.81
C LEU A 197 -5.53 -22.59 -11.53
N LEU A 198 -6.51 -22.65 -12.44
CA LEU A 198 -7.86 -22.10 -12.21
C LEU A 198 -8.56 -22.83 -11.05
N TYR A 199 -8.42 -24.15 -10.97
CA TYR A 199 -8.97 -24.93 -9.87
C TYR A 199 -8.35 -24.53 -8.52
N ALA A 200 -7.05 -24.26 -8.48
CA ALA A 200 -6.42 -23.69 -7.28
C ALA A 200 -6.97 -22.31 -6.91
N GLU A 201 -7.36 -21.48 -7.89
CA GLU A 201 -8.02 -20.18 -7.62
C GLU A 201 -9.43 -20.35 -7.07
N ILE A 202 -10.16 -21.35 -7.56
CA ILE A 202 -11.49 -21.71 -7.03
C ILE A 202 -11.34 -22.16 -5.57
N LEU A 203 -10.41 -23.07 -5.28
CA LEU A 203 -10.16 -23.56 -3.91
C LEU A 203 -9.72 -22.46 -2.94
N ASP A 204 -8.97 -21.45 -3.40
CA ASP A 204 -8.57 -20.32 -2.54
C ASP A 204 -9.77 -19.53 -2.02
N ILE A 205 -10.91 -19.56 -2.74
CA ILE A 205 -12.17 -18.92 -2.38
C ILE A 205 -13.15 -19.91 -1.72
N SER A 206 -13.31 -21.12 -2.27
CA SER A 206 -14.35 -22.05 -1.85
C SER A 206 -13.95 -22.96 -0.69
N ASP A 207 -12.75 -23.55 -0.73
CA ASP A 207 -12.26 -24.50 0.28
C ASP A 207 -10.72 -24.47 0.36
N ARG A 208 -10.24 -23.67 1.31
CA ARG A 208 -8.81 -23.42 1.48
C ARG A 208 -8.06 -24.59 2.11
N GLU A 209 -8.72 -25.43 2.89
CA GLU A 209 -8.06 -26.56 3.56
C GLU A 209 -7.53 -27.55 2.52
N LEU A 210 -8.23 -27.66 1.38
CA LEU A 210 -7.84 -28.49 0.25
C LEU A 210 -6.79 -27.84 -0.66
N LEU A 211 -6.59 -26.52 -0.59
CA LEU A 211 -5.70 -25.80 -1.49
C LEU A 211 -4.23 -26.22 -1.34
N GLU A 212 -3.69 -26.22 -0.12
CA GLU A 212 -2.27 -26.54 0.10
C GLU A 212 -1.93 -28.00 -0.22
N PRO A 213 -2.75 -29.01 0.17
CA PRO A 213 -2.59 -30.38 -0.31
C PRO A 213 -2.62 -30.47 -1.83
N PHE A 214 -3.60 -29.83 -2.49
CA PHE A 214 -3.72 -29.83 -3.94
C PHE A 214 -2.48 -29.23 -4.64
N LEU A 215 -2.03 -28.06 -4.20
CA LEU A 215 -0.86 -27.39 -4.77
C LEU A 215 0.43 -28.22 -4.56
N THR A 216 0.57 -28.88 -3.40
CA THR A 216 1.72 -29.74 -3.10
C THR A 216 1.74 -30.97 -4.00
N GLU A 217 0.60 -31.65 -4.14
CA GLU A 217 0.46 -32.83 -5.02
C GLU A 217 0.76 -32.47 -6.48
N ARG A 218 0.19 -31.36 -6.99
CA ARG A 218 0.43 -30.91 -8.37
C ARG A 218 1.88 -30.52 -8.60
N GLN A 219 2.52 -29.85 -7.64
CA GLN A 219 3.94 -29.52 -7.72
C GLN A 219 4.80 -30.78 -7.85
N GLU A 220 4.59 -31.79 -6.99
CA GLU A 220 5.35 -33.03 -6.99
C GLU A 220 5.13 -33.84 -8.27
N LEU A 221 3.89 -33.91 -8.74
CA LEU A 221 3.54 -34.58 -9.99
C LEU A 221 4.28 -33.98 -11.19
N HIS A 222 4.24 -32.65 -11.35
CA HIS A 222 4.93 -31.99 -12.47
C HIS A 222 6.45 -32.09 -12.36
N GLN A 223 6.99 -32.14 -11.14
CA GLN A 223 8.41 -32.42 -10.92
C GLN A 223 8.80 -33.83 -11.41
N GLN A 224 7.98 -34.85 -11.07
CA GLN A 224 8.21 -36.25 -11.49
C GLN A 224 8.07 -36.43 -13.01
N GLU A 225 7.14 -35.71 -13.64
CA GLU A 225 6.99 -35.67 -15.10
C GLU A 225 8.14 -34.92 -15.82
N GLY A 226 9.05 -34.29 -15.06
CA GLY A 226 10.18 -33.51 -15.60
C GLY A 226 9.79 -32.13 -16.13
N ASN A 227 8.62 -31.59 -15.74
CA ASN A 227 8.15 -30.26 -16.07
C ASN A 227 8.56 -29.26 -14.96
N ILE A 228 9.87 -29.00 -14.86
CA ILE A 228 10.46 -28.21 -13.76
C ILE A 228 9.83 -26.81 -13.66
N ASP A 229 9.66 -26.11 -14.79
CA ASP A 229 9.07 -24.75 -14.80
C ASP A 229 7.61 -24.73 -14.32
N VAL A 230 6.84 -25.77 -14.67
CA VAL A 230 5.45 -25.91 -14.19
C VAL A 230 5.44 -26.17 -12.69
N SER A 231 6.29 -27.07 -12.19
CA SER A 231 6.49 -27.29 -10.74
C SER A 231 6.85 -25.98 -10.01
N CYS A 232 7.75 -25.18 -10.57
CA CYS A 232 8.10 -23.86 -10.02
C CYS A 232 6.93 -22.86 -10.04
N SER A 233 6.05 -22.90 -11.04
CA SER A 233 4.83 -22.07 -11.05
C SER A 233 3.87 -22.42 -9.90
N PHE A 234 3.73 -23.71 -9.56
CA PHE A 234 2.98 -24.14 -8.38
C PHE A 234 3.67 -23.74 -7.06
N LYS A 235 5.01 -23.81 -6.99
CA LYS A 235 5.77 -23.26 -5.85
C LYS A 235 5.49 -21.78 -5.64
N LEU A 236 5.45 -20.99 -6.72
CA LEU A 236 5.04 -19.59 -6.65
C LEU A 236 3.61 -19.48 -6.13
N LYS A 237 2.62 -20.19 -6.70
CA LYS A 237 1.23 -20.12 -6.19
C LYS A 237 1.14 -20.42 -4.69
N ARG A 238 1.86 -21.43 -4.19
CA ARG A 238 1.98 -21.74 -2.74
C ARG A 238 2.55 -20.58 -1.92
N VAL A 239 3.59 -19.91 -2.41
CA VAL A 239 4.15 -18.71 -1.76
C VAL A 239 3.12 -17.59 -1.67
N ALA A 240 2.27 -17.41 -2.69
CA ALA A 240 1.23 -16.38 -2.71
C ALA A 240 0.05 -16.71 -1.77
N THR A 241 -0.33 -17.98 -1.65
CA THR A 241 -1.49 -18.43 -0.88
C THR A 241 -1.17 -18.78 0.58
N SER A 242 0.10 -18.90 0.96
CA SER A 242 0.48 -19.13 2.35
C SER A 242 0.24 -17.87 3.22
N LEU A 243 -0.82 -17.89 4.03
CA LEU A 243 -1.26 -16.77 4.89
C LEU A 243 -0.54 -16.66 6.23
N SER A 244 0.07 -17.74 6.73
CA SER A 244 0.56 -17.76 8.10
C SER A 244 1.86 -16.96 8.24
N ALA A 245 1.88 -16.01 9.18
CA ALA A 245 3.08 -15.29 9.59
C ALA A 245 4.20 -16.22 10.08
N HIS A 246 3.81 -17.35 10.69
CA HIS A 246 4.73 -18.37 11.21
C HIS A 246 5.42 -19.19 10.10
N ASN A 247 4.97 -19.07 8.85
CA ASN A 247 5.48 -19.84 7.71
C ASN A 247 6.50 -19.06 6.87
N PHE A 248 6.96 -17.88 7.30
CA PHE A 248 7.87 -17.05 6.50
C PHE A 248 9.13 -17.80 6.01
N SER A 249 9.80 -18.53 6.90
CA SER A 249 10.98 -19.34 6.54
C SER A 249 10.66 -20.45 5.54
N SER A 250 9.46 -21.04 5.62
CA SER A 250 9.01 -22.05 4.65
C SER A 250 8.72 -21.43 3.27
N ARG A 251 8.13 -20.22 3.24
CA ARG A 251 7.88 -19.47 2.00
C ARG A 251 9.18 -19.07 1.31
N LEU A 252 10.20 -18.65 2.07
CA LEU A 252 11.52 -18.38 1.51
C LEU A 252 12.17 -19.65 0.94
N LYS A 253 12.06 -20.80 1.63
CA LYS A 253 12.59 -22.09 1.13
C LYS A 253 11.95 -22.50 -0.20
N LEU A 254 10.66 -22.23 -0.39
CA LEU A 254 9.97 -22.48 -1.65
C LEU A 254 10.56 -21.68 -2.83
N LEU A 255 11.26 -20.57 -2.57
CA LEU A 255 11.89 -19.72 -3.58
C LEU A 255 13.36 -20.08 -3.86
N ASN A 256 13.90 -21.16 -3.28
CA ASN A 256 15.29 -21.58 -3.53
C ASN A 256 15.54 -21.99 -5.00
N PHE A 257 14.49 -22.35 -5.75
CA PHE A 257 14.62 -22.64 -7.18
C PHE A 257 15.17 -21.46 -8.00
N THR A 258 15.15 -20.24 -7.46
CA THR A 258 15.71 -19.04 -8.12
C THR A 258 17.21 -19.15 -8.38
N GLU A 259 17.91 -20.00 -7.62
CA GLU A 259 19.34 -20.28 -7.76
C GLU A 259 19.64 -21.30 -8.87
N GLU A 260 18.65 -22.09 -9.29
CA GLU A 260 18.79 -23.11 -10.33
C GLU A 260 18.83 -22.48 -11.72
N THR A 261 19.91 -22.71 -12.48
CA THR A 261 20.07 -22.15 -13.84
C THR A 261 19.23 -22.88 -14.90
N SER A 262 18.70 -24.05 -14.58
CA SER A 262 17.82 -24.85 -15.44
C SER A 262 16.40 -24.29 -15.56
N VAL A 263 15.97 -23.43 -14.63
CA VAL A 263 14.63 -22.84 -14.59
C VAL A 263 14.54 -21.64 -15.53
N ASP A 264 13.39 -21.48 -16.19
CA ASP A 264 13.12 -20.35 -17.08
C ASP A 264 13.48 -18.99 -16.42
N PRO A 265 14.27 -18.13 -17.09
CA PRO A 265 14.69 -16.83 -16.54
C PRO A 265 13.52 -15.95 -16.06
N LYS A 266 12.35 -16.01 -16.69
CA LYS A 266 11.16 -15.24 -16.27
C LYS A 266 10.69 -15.72 -14.90
N LEU A 267 10.57 -17.03 -14.68
CA LEU A 267 10.20 -17.59 -13.37
C LEU A 267 11.24 -17.28 -12.30
N ARG A 268 12.53 -17.39 -12.62
CA ARG A 268 13.61 -17.02 -11.70
C ARG A 268 13.51 -15.55 -11.30
N SER A 269 13.27 -14.66 -12.26
CA SER A 269 13.13 -13.23 -11.98
C SER A 269 11.90 -12.92 -11.11
N LEU A 270 10.74 -13.54 -11.38
CA LEU A 270 9.54 -13.42 -10.55
C LEU A 270 9.79 -13.93 -9.13
N GLY A 271 10.42 -15.10 -9.01
CA GLY A 271 10.79 -15.68 -7.72
C GLY A 271 11.71 -14.76 -6.91
N LEU A 272 12.68 -14.11 -7.56
CA LEU A 272 13.58 -13.14 -6.92
C LEU A 272 12.84 -11.86 -6.50
N LEU A 273 11.93 -11.34 -7.33
CA LEU A 273 11.07 -10.20 -6.98
C LEU A 273 10.15 -10.52 -5.79
N TRP A 274 9.66 -11.75 -5.69
CA TRP A 274 8.84 -12.19 -4.56
C TRP A 274 9.69 -12.44 -3.31
N LYS A 275 10.90 -13.00 -3.47
CA LYS A 275 11.88 -13.17 -2.39
C LYS A 275 12.24 -11.82 -1.78
N ALA A 276 12.54 -10.83 -2.62
CA ALA A 276 12.81 -9.46 -2.18
C ALA A 276 11.60 -8.81 -1.48
N LYS A 277 10.38 -8.96 -2.02
CA LYS A 277 9.14 -8.52 -1.36
C LYS A 277 9.00 -9.10 0.05
N LEU A 278 9.21 -10.41 0.20
CA LEU A 278 9.11 -11.08 1.50
C LEU A 278 10.19 -10.57 2.47
N LEU A 279 11.45 -10.49 2.01
CA LEU A 279 12.56 -10.01 2.83
C LEU A 279 12.36 -8.56 3.30
N LEU A 280 11.86 -7.68 2.42
CA LEU A 280 11.47 -6.32 2.78
C LEU A 280 10.38 -6.30 3.85
N ALA A 281 9.36 -7.13 3.71
CA ALA A 281 8.29 -7.22 4.70
C ALA A 281 8.84 -7.67 6.07
N LYS A 282 9.84 -8.56 6.12
CA LYS A 282 10.54 -8.96 7.35
C LYS A 282 11.50 -7.89 7.88
N GLY A 283 11.72 -6.79 7.17
CA GLY A 283 12.72 -5.78 7.52
C GLY A 283 14.17 -6.19 7.22
N ALA A 284 14.39 -7.25 6.42
CA ALA A 284 15.71 -7.69 5.97
C ALA A 284 16.11 -6.99 4.65
N ALA A 285 16.23 -5.67 4.70
CA ALA A 285 16.42 -4.84 3.51
C ALA A 285 17.74 -5.13 2.74
N GLN A 286 18.82 -5.53 3.43
CA GLN A 286 20.08 -5.89 2.79
C GLN A 286 19.97 -7.19 1.98
N ASP A 287 19.35 -8.23 2.54
CA ASP A 287 19.09 -9.48 1.82
C ASP A 287 18.17 -9.25 0.62
N ALA A 288 17.17 -8.37 0.78
CA ALA A 288 16.30 -7.97 -0.33
C ALA A 288 17.11 -7.28 -1.44
N ALA A 289 18.06 -6.40 -1.08
CA ALA A 289 18.95 -5.75 -2.04
C ALA A 289 19.77 -6.78 -2.84
N GLN A 290 20.26 -7.84 -2.17
CA GLN A 290 21.00 -8.93 -2.82
C GLN A 290 20.10 -9.70 -3.80
N ALA A 291 18.87 -10.06 -3.41
CA ALA A 291 17.92 -10.73 -4.29
C ALA A 291 17.58 -9.88 -5.52
N LEU A 292 17.40 -8.56 -5.34
CA LEU A 292 17.16 -7.62 -6.45
C LEU A 292 18.38 -7.45 -7.35
N HIS A 293 19.60 -7.51 -6.79
CA HIS A 293 20.82 -7.52 -7.58
C HIS A 293 20.92 -8.78 -8.45
N GLN A 294 20.64 -9.95 -7.88
CA GLN A 294 20.56 -11.22 -8.64
C GLN A 294 19.50 -11.13 -9.75
N CYS A 295 18.34 -10.54 -9.48
CA CYS A 295 17.27 -10.37 -10.46
C CYS A 295 17.74 -9.55 -11.69
N ARG A 296 18.57 -8.52 -11.47
CA ARG A 296 19.18 -7.77 -12.58
C ARG A 296 20.12 -8.64 -13.42
N GLY A 297 20.89 -9.51 -12.77
CA GLY A 297 21.74 -10.47 -13.46
C GLY A 297 20.93 -11.38 -14.38
N VAL A 298 19.75 -11.84 -13.92
CA VAL A 298 18.82 -12.65 -14.73
C VAL A 298 18.23 -11.83 -15.89
N PHE A 299 17.86 -10.57 -15.67
CA PHE A 299 17.35 -9.70 -16.74
C PHE A 299 18.34 -9.53 -17.90
N LEU A 300 19.65 -9.57 -17.66
CA LEU A 300 20.67 -9.52 -18.71
C LEU A 300 20.70 -10.77 -19.59
N GLN A 301 20.16 -11.89 -19.10
CA GLN A 301 20.09 -13.16 -19.83
C GLN A 301 18.80 -13.26 -20.68
N MET A 302 17.86 -12.35 -20.45
CA MET A 302 16.56 -12.33 -21.13
C MET A 302 16.64 -11.48 -22.40
N LYS A 303 16.11 -12.00 -23.52
CA LYS A 303 16.01 -11.24 -24.78
C LYS A 303 15.13 -9.99 -24.60
N ASP A 304 13.96 -10.18 -23.99
CA ASP A 304 12.98 -9.13 -23.75
C ASP A 304 12.48 -9.20 -22.31
N VAL A 305 12.60 -8.09 -21.58
CA VAL A 305 12.06 -7.93 -20.23
C VAL A 305 10.92 -6.92 -20.29
N THR A 306 9.73 -7.34 -19.86
CA THR A 306 8.53 -6.52 -19.88
C THR A 306 8.69 -5.29 -18.99
N SER A 307 8.08 -4.16 -19.38
CA SER A 307 8.18 -2.90 -18.64
C SER A 307 7.64 -3.03 -17.22
N GLN A 308 6.63 -3.86 -17.00
CA GLN A 308 6.06 -4.16 -15.68
C GLN A 308 7.08 -4.81 -14.75
N LEU A 309 7.86 -5.79 -15.21
CA LEU A 309 8.90 -6.43 -14.39
C LEU A 309 10.03 -5.45 -14.04
N LYS A 310 10.37 -4.54 -14.96
CA LYS A 310 11.34 -3.46 -14.68
C LYS A 310 10.79 -2.49 -13.63
N ALA A 311 9.53 -2.09 -13.74
CA ALA A 311 8.89 -1.22 -12.77
C ALA A 311 8.83 -1.87 -11.37
N MET A 312 8.48 -3.15 -11.27
CA MET A 312 8.53 -3.92 -10.01
C MET A 312 9.94 -3.90 -9.41
N LEU A 313 10.97 -4.19 -10.21
CA LEU A 313 12.36 -4.15 -9.77
C LEU A 313 12.74 -2.75 -9.26
N TYR A 314 12.41 -1.68 -9.99
CA TYR A 314 12.81 -0.33 -9.62
C TYR A 314 12.09 0.17 -8.37
N LEU A 315 10.78 -0.07 -8.23
CA LEU A 315 10.02 0.26 -7.03
C LEU A 315 10.55 -0.46 -5.78
N GLN A 316 10.84 -1.75 -5.88
CA GLN A 316 11.39 -2.50 -4.74
C GLN A 316 12.81 -2.04 -4.38
N ASN A 317 13.62 -1.62 -5.35
CA ASN A 317 14.93 -1.03 -5.05
C ASN A 317 14.82 0.35 -4.40
N LEU A 318 13.84 1.16 -4.81
CA LEU A 318 13.53 2.41 -4.13
C LEU A 318 13.10 2.14 -2.68
N ALA A 319 12.24 1.14 -2.45
CA ALA A 319 11.85 0.72 -1.11
C ALA A 319 13.07 0.28 -0.26
N VAL A 320 13.97 -0.54 -0.81
CA VAL A 320 15.23 -0.89 -0.15
C VAL A 320 16.02 0.37 0.23
N SER A 321 16.22 1.31 -0.70
CA SER A 321 16.96 2.55 -0.45
C SER A 321 16.33 3.40 0.65
N ILE A 322 15.00 3.44 0.75
CA ILE A 322 14.28 4.10 1.85
C ILE A 322 14.59 3.40 3.19
N HIS A 323 14.48 2.06 3.24
CA HIS A 323 14.71 1.29 4.48
C HIS A 323 16.15 1.38 5.02
N ILE A 324 17.15 1.48 4.14
CA ILE A 324 18.56 1.58 4.53
C ILE A 324 19.10 3.01 4.53
N TYR A 325 18.25 4.02 4.29
CA TYR A 325 18.62 5.44 4.19
C TYR A 325 19.74 5.72 3.15
N ASP A 326 19.72 5.04 2.00
CA ASP A 326 20.70 5.21 0.92
C ASP A 326 20.21 6.23 -0.13
N SER A 327 20.49 7.51 0.14
CA SER A 327 20.16 8.65 -0.72
C SER A 327 20.72 8.50 -2.14
N LYS A 328 21.99 8.12 -2.29
CA LYS A 328 22.65 8.05 -3.60
C LYS A 328 21.99 7.04 -4.53
N HIS A 329 21.73 5.82 -4.04
CA HIS A 329 21.06 4.82 -4.85
C HIS A 329 19.57 5.12 -5.00
N GLY A 330 18.92 5.70 -3.99
CA GLY A 330 17.51 6.10 -4.06
C GLY A 330 17.25 7.08 -5.21
N GLN A 331 18.05 8.15 -5.34
CA GLN A 331 17.93 9.11 -6.45
C GLN A 331 18.08 8.44 -7.82
N LYS A 332 18.99 7.48 -7.95
CA LYS A 332 19.15 6.69 -9.18
C LYS A 332 17.89 5.89 -9.53
N TRP A 333 17.20 5.33 -8.54
CA TRP A 333 15.96 4.57 -8.76
C TRP A 333 14.78 5.49 -9.08
N VAL A 334 14.69 6.65 -8.42
CA VAL A 334 13.71 7.69 -8.77
C VAL A 334 13.88 8.13 -10.23
N GLN A 335 15.11 8.41 -10.67
CA GLN A 335 15.37 8.77 -12.07
C GLN A 335 14.96 7.66 -13.04
N LYS A 336 15.32 6.41 -12.75
CA LYS A 336 14.96 5.27 -13.60
C LYS A 336 13.45 5.03 -13.69
N LEU A 337 12.71 5.25 -12.61
CA LEU A 337 11.25 5.19 -12.62
C LEU A 337 10.65 6.35 -13.41
N THR A 338 11.20 7.55 -13.24
CA THR A 338 10.82 8.74 -14.01
C THR A 338 10.99 8.49 -15.51
N ASP A 339 12.17 8.02 -15.94
CA ASP A 339 12.48 7.71 -17.33
C ASP A 339 11.58 6.60 -17.91
N LEU A 340 11.22 5.61 -17.09
CA LEU A 340 10.30 4.54 -17.47
C LEU A 340 8.88 5.09 -17.69
N ILE A 341 8.36 5.87 -16.74
CA ILE A 341 7.02 6.45 -16.82
C ILE A 341 6.92 7.37 -18.04
N HIS A 342 7.87 8.28 -18.25
CA HIS A 342 7.85 9.19 -19.41
C HIS A 342 7.89 8.44 -20.74
N ARG A 343 8.65 7.34 -20.82
CA ARG A 343 8.70 6.51 -22.03
C ARG A 343 7.36 5.84 -22.30
N GLU A 344 6.79 5.18 -21.28
CA GLU A 344 5.50 4.51 -21.44
C GLU A 344 4.37 5.51 -21.70
N GLU A 345 4.40 6.71 -21.10
CA GLU A 345 3.45 7.78 -21.41
C GLU A 345 3.54 8.24 -22.87
N ASN A 346 4.76 8.43 -23.40
CA ASN A 346 4.97 8.76 -24.82
C ASN A 346 4.47 7.65 -25.75
N ASP A 347 4.63 6.39 -25.33
CA ASP A 347 4.14 5.20 -26.04
C ASP A 347 2.67 4.88 -25.74
N HIS A 348 1.95 5.82 -25.09
CA HIS A 348 0.54 5.71 -24.72
C HIS A 348 0.19 4.43 -23.94
N TRP A 349 1.13 3.94 -23.14
CA TRP A 349 1.03 2.71 -22.35
C TRP A 349 0.68 1.47 -23.19
N SER A 350 1.03 1.46 -24.48
CA SER A 350 0.71 0.36 -25.41
C SER A 350 1.23 -1.02 -24.97
N SER A 351 2.25 -1.07 -24.11
CA SER A 351 2.82 -2.30 -23.55
C SER A 351 2.12 -2.80 -22.27
N TRP A 352 1.15 -2.05 -21.74
CA TRP A 352 0.54 -2.27 -20.43
C TRP A 352 -0.97 -2.41 -20.54
N ASN A 353 -1.50 -3.51 -20.01
CA ASN A 353 -2.94 -3.71 -19.97
C ASN A 353 -3.61 -2.83 -18.91
N ASP A 354 -4.79 -2.32 -19.22
CA ASP A 354 -5.58 -1.44 -18.34
C ASP A 354 -5.96 -2.10 -16.99
N ASP A 355 -6.06 -3.43 -16.97
CA ASP A 355 -6.34 -4.24 -15.79
C ASP A 355 -5.08 -4.64 -14.99
N GLY A 356 -3.90 -4.15 -15.40
CA GLY A 356 -2.61 -4.47 -14.78
C GLY A 356 -2.15 -5.92 -14.99
N SER A 357 -2.74 -6.63 -15.96
CA SER A 357 -2.36 -8.01 -16.25
C SER A 357 -1.07 -8.11 -17.07
N ILE A 358 -0.24 -9.11 -16.74
CA ILE A 358 1.06 -9.37 -17.36
C ILE A 358 1.03 -10.81 -17.88
N THR A 359 1.16 -10.97 -19.19
CA THR A 359 1.20 -12.30 -19.82
C THR A 359 2.62 -12.86 -19.75
N ILE A 360 2.77 -14.02 -19.11
CA ILE A 360 4.04 -14.71 -19.00
C ILE A 360 3.96 -16.03 -19.76
N SER A 361 4.78 -16.15 -20.80
CA SER A 361 4.90 -17.36 -21.62
C SER A 361 6.07 -18.20 -21.17
N LEU A 362 5.80 -19.44 -20.76
CA LEU A 362 6.77 -20.48 -20.45
C LEU A 362 6.83 -21.49 -21.59
N ALA A 363 8.04 -21.86 -22.00
CA ALA A 363 8.22 -22.94 -22.95
C ALA A 363 8.02 -24.28 -22.24
N ILE A 364 7.09 -25.10 -22.73
CA ILE A 364 6.92 -26.49 -22.28
C ILE A 364 7.24 -27.43 -23.44
N LYS A 365 7.61 -28.68 -23.17
CA LYS A 365 7.98 -29.67 -24.21
C LYS A 365 6.90 -29.89 -25.29
N SER A 366 5.68 -29.40 -25.09
CA SER A 366 4.49 -29.61 -25.94
C SER A 366 3.82 -28.29 -26.37
N GLY A 367 4.54 -27.15 -26.28
CA GLY A 367 4.03 -25.84 -26.67
C GLY A 367 4.47 -24.72 -25.73
N SER A 368 3.64 -23.70 -25.59
CA SER A 368 3.81 -22.64 -24.59
C SER A 368 2.66 -22.66 -23.58
N LEU A 369 3.01 -22.47 -22.30
CA LEU A 369 2.05 -22.19 -21.26
C LEU A 369 2.01 -20.69 -21.04
N LEU A 370 0.85 -20.09 -21.29
CA LEU A 370 0.58 -18.69 -20.99
C LEU A 370 -0.10 -18.62 -19.63
N PHE A 371 0.47 -17.88 -18.69
CA PHE A 371 -0.21 -17.55 -17.44
C PHE A 371 -0.25 -16.03 -17.24
N LEU A 372 -1.31 -15.58 -16.57
CA LEU A 372 -1.60 -14.17 -16.36
C LEU A 372 -1.23 -13.80 -14.92
N LEU A 373 -0.28 -12.88 -14.77
CA LEU A 373 0.06 -12.28 -13.47
C LEU A 373 -0.65 -10.93 -13.38
N HIS A 374 -1.55 -10.77 -12.41
CA HIS A 374 -2.15 -9.46 -12.14
C HIS A 374 -1.27 -8.67 -11.18
N TRP A 375 -0.92 -7.44 -11.57
CA TRP A 375 -0.23 -6.48 -10.72
C TRP A 375 -1.00 -5.16 -10.68
N ILE A 376 -0.31 -4.03 -10.81
CA ILE A 376 -0.89 -2.70 -10.85
C ILE A 376 -1.01 -2.21 -12.29
N ALA A 377 -2.07 -1.46 -12.55
CA ALA A 377 -2.29 -0.76 -13.80
C ALA A 377 -1.42 0.52 -13.90
N PRO A 378 -1.31 1.12 -15.09
CA PRO A 378 -0.52 2.33 -15.31
C PRO A 378 -0.85 3.49 -14.37
N ASP A 379 -2.14 3.75 -14.17
CA ASP A 379 -2.65 4.81 -13.30
C ASP A 379 -2.29 4.58 -11.83
N GLU A 380 -2.38 3.33 -11.37
CA GLU A 380 -1.95 2.92 -10.05
C GLU A 380 -0.42 3.05 -9.86
N LEU A 381 0.38 2.74 -10.89
CA LEU A 381 1.84 2.89 -10.86
C LEU A 381 2.25 4.34 -10.63
N VAL A 382 1.65 5.29 -11.37
CA VAL A 382 2.00 6.72 -11.26
C VAL A 382 1.68 7.25 -9.87
N GLY A 383 0.49 6.95 -9.35
CA GLY A 383 0.10 7.33 -7.98
C GLY A 383 1.05 6.78 -6.91
N LEU A 384 1.44 5.50 -7.05
CA LEU A 384 2.37 4.83 -6.14
C LEU A 384 3.80 5.37 -6.26
N PHE A 385 4.27 5.67 -7.47
CA PHE A 385 5.59 6.25 -7.71
C PHE A 385 5.75 7.59 -7.00
N HIS A 386 4.76 8.48 -7.11
CA HIS A 386 4.79 9.77 -6.42
C HIS A 386 4.73 9.61 -4.89
N LEU A 387 3.96 8.65 -4.38
CA LEU A 387 3.94 8.32 -2.95
C LEU A 387 5.33 7.89 -2.46
N MET A 388 5.94 6.91 -3.13
CA MET A 388 7.26 6.39 -2.78
C MET A 388 8.37 7.44 -2.92
N SER A 389 8.30 8.30 -3.93
CA SER A 389 9.24 9.41 -4.13
C SER A 389 9.08 10.48 -3.05
N GLY A 390 7.86 10.74 -2.60
CA GLY A 390 7.58 11.60 -1.45
C GLY A 390 8.20 11.06 -0.16
N ILE A 391 7.99 9.77 0.14
CA ILE A 391 8.57 9.10 1.31
C ILE A 391 10.11 9.09 1.24
N PHE A 392 10.68 8.84 0.07
CA PHE A 392 12.12 8.93 -0.13
C PHE A 392 12.65 10.35 0.13
N SER A 393 11.97 11.38 -0.39
CA SER A 393 12.37 12.78 -0.16
C SER A 393 12.29 13.18 1.32
N LEU A 394 11.33 12.61 2.08
CA LEU A 394 11.30 12.76 3.55
C LEU A 394 12.57 12.19 4.20
N SER A 395 13.03 11.02 3.75
CA SER A 395 14.27 10.40 4.26
C SER A 395 15.52 11.21 3.91
N GLU A 396 15.52 11.93 2.79
CA GLU A 396 16.60 12.84 2.39
C GLU A 396 16.54 14.21 3.09
N SER A 397 15.51 14.48 3.90
CA SER A 397 15.24 15.80 4.50
C SER A 397 15.06 16.91 3.46
N ASP A 398 14.42 16.61 2.32
CA ASP A 398 13.98 17.59 1.31
C ASP A 398 12.45 17.80 1.41
N PRO A 399 11.99 18.71 2.28
CA PRO A 399 10.56 18.87 2.58
C PRO A 399 9.76 19.41 1.39
N ASP A 400 10.35 20.25 0.55
CA ASP A 400 9.64 20.86 -0.59
C ASP A 400 9.34 19.80 -1.66
N ARG A 401 10.34 18.97 -1.99
CA ARG A 401 10.15 17.86 -2.93
C ARG A 401 9.19 16.81 -2.38
N ALA A 402 9.28 16.52 -1.08
CA ALA A 402 8.34 15.62 -0.41
C ALA A 402 6.90 16.15 -0.50
N LYS A 403 6.68 17.43 -0.15
CA LYS A 403 5.37 18.09 -0.21
C LYS A 403 4.76 18.01 -1.59
N GLN A 404 5.54 18.36 -2.62
CA GLN A 404 5.06 18.33 -4.00
C GLN A 404 4.72 16.91 -4.46
N SER A 405 5.61 15.94 -4.21
CA SER A 405 5.39 14.55 -4.64
C SER A 405 4.16 13.94 -3.95
N LEU A 406 4.00 14.14 -2.64
CA LEU A 406 2.85 13.64 -1.90
C LEU A 406 1.55 14.32 -2.33
N LYS A 407 1.58 15.63 -2.64
CA LYS A 407 0.42 16.35 -3.20
C LYS A 407 -0.01 15.77 -4.54
N VAL A 408 0.93 15.52 -5.45
CA VAL A 408 0.63 14.90 -6.76
C VAL A 408 0.04 13.51 -6.56
N SER A 409 0.60 12.69 -5.67
CA SER A 409 0.07 11.36 -5.35
C SER A 409 -1.39 11.42 -4.87
N TYR A 410 -1.69 12.30 -3.91
CA TYR A 410 -3.04 12.51 -3.39
C TYR A 410 -4.02 12.91 -4.50
N GLN A 411 -3.67 13.94 -5.29
CA GLN A 411 -4.51 14.47 -6.36
C GLN A 411 -4.75 13.43 -7.47
N THR A 412 -3.74 12.65 -7.82
CA THR A 412 -3.88 11.56 -8.79
C THR A 412 -4.85 10.50 -8.28
N ALA A 413 -4.70 10.05 -7.03
CA ALA A 413 -5.62 9.08 -6.44
C ALA A 413 -7.07 9.60 -6.41
N GLU A 414 -7.29 10.85 -5.99
CA GLU A 414 -8.61 11.47 -5.94
C GLU A 414 -9.27 11.63 -7.31
N ARG A 415 -8.49 12.05 -8.32
CA ARG A 415 -8.95 12.14 -9.71
C ARG A 415 -9.40 10.78 -10.23
N HIS A 416 -8.63 9.73 -9.96
CA HIS A 416 -8.97 8.37 -10.42
C HIS A 416 -10.17 7.79 -9.67
N ILE A 417 -10.31 8.01 -8.36
CA ILE A 417 -11.51 7.62 -7.61
C ILE A 417 -12.75 8.31 -8.21
N SER A 418 -12.65 9.61 -8.47
CA SER A 418 -13.75 10.38 -9.08
C SER A 418 -14.11 9.86 -10.47
N ALA A 419 -13.10 9.58 -11.31
CA ALA A 419 -13.31 9.03 -12.65
C ALA A 419 -13.98 7.64 -12.61
N LEU A 420 -13.57 6.76 -11.68
CA LEU A 420 -14.13 5.42 -11.53
C LEU A 420 -15.54 5.38 -10.91
N THR A 421 -15.94 6.45 -10.22
CA THR A 421 -17.27 6.56 -9.58
C THR A 421 -18.25 7.41 -10.38
N SER A 422 -17.76 8.21 -11.33
CA SER A 422 -18.59 9.03 -12.21
C SER A 422 -19.10 8.26 -13.44
N HIS A 423 -20.29 8.62 -13.95
CA HIS A 423 -20.83 8.09 -15.21
C HIS A 423 -20.25 8.84 -16.43
N GLN A 424 -18.92 8.89 -16.55
CA GLN A 424 -18.31 9.38 -17.77
C GLN A 424 -18.12 8.21 -18.74
N VAL A 425 -18.53 8.39 -19.99
CA VAL A 425 -18.25 7.45 -21.08
C VAL A 425 -16.74 7.43 -21.27
N THR A 426 -16.07 6.46 -20.66
CA THR A 426 -14.64 6.24 -20.79
C THR A 426 -14.43 4.84 -21.36
N ASN A 427 -13.36 4.66 -22.14
CA ASN A 427 -13.02 3.38 -22.78
C ASN A 427 -12.43 2.35 -21.80
N ARG A 428 -12.87 2.34 -20.54
CA ARG A 428 -12.40 1.39 -19.54
C ARG A 428 -13.09 0.04 -19.76
N SER A 429 -12.30 -1.02 -19.89
CA SER A 429 -12.81 -2.38 -20.07
C SER A 429 -12.19 -3.31 -19.04
N PHE A 430 -12.96 -3.68 -18.01
CA PHE A 430 -12.58 -4.67 -17.01
C PHE A 430 -13.80 -5.17 -16.21
N LYS A 431 -13.60 -6.18 -15.37
CA LYS A 431 -14.66 -6.82 -14.57
C LYS A 431 -15.09 -5.96 -13.39
N ILE A 432 -16.32 -6.13 -12.91
CA ILE A 432 -16.82 -5.43 -11.73
C ILE A 432 -15.96 -5.65 -10.48
N SER A 433 -15.43 -6.85 -10.27
CA SER A 433 -14.53 -7.15 -9.15
C SER A 433 -13.21 -6.36 -9.22
N HIS A 434 -12.76 -6.00 -10.42
CA HIS A 434 -11.58 -5.18 -10.64
C HIS A 434 -11.85 -3.69 -10.38
N LEU A 435 -13.07 -3.20 -10.68
CA LEU A 435 -13.50 -1.84 -10.35
C LEU A 435 -13.36 -1.57 -8.85
N THR A 436 -13.97 -2.43 -8.04
CA THR A 436 -13.94 -2.33 -6.57
C THR A 436 -12.49 -2.34 -6.05
N LYS A 437 -11.66 -3.28 -6.54
CA LYS A 437 -10.25 -3.37 -6.15
C LYS A 437 -9.47 -2.10 -6.49
N LYS A 438 -9.66 -1.52 -7.69
CA LYS A 438 -9.01 -0.26 -8.09
C LYS A 438 -9.42 0.90 -7.19
N ILE A 439 -10.71 1.08 -6.92
CA ILE A 439 -11.21 2.15 -6.03
C ILE A 439 -10.57 2.03 -4.64
N VAL A 440 -10.52 0.81 -4.08
CA VAL A 440 -9.93 0.57 -2.77
C VAL A 440 -8.43 0.85 -2.79
N ARG A 441 -7.69 0.42 -3.81
CA ARG A 441 -6.24 0.67 -3.92
C ARG A 441 -5.92 2.16 -4.03
N PHE A 442 -6.65 2.91 -4.85
CA PHE A 442 -6.49 4.37 -4.91
C PHE A 442 -6.85 5.04 -3.58
N SER A 443 -7.88 4.56 -2.88
CA SER A 443 -8.23 5.07 -1.56
C SER A 443 -7.11 4.83 -0.55
N CYS A 444 -6.46 3.66 -0.58
CA CYS A 444 -5.26 3.40 0.23
C CYS A 444 -4.12 4.37 -0.11
N ILE A 445 -3.83 4.62 -1.39
CA ILE A 445 -2.81 5.59 -1.81
C ILE A 445 -3.15 6.99 -1.29
N LYS A 446 -4.42 7.43 -1.42
CA LYS A 446 -4.92 8.71 -0.91
C LYS A 446 -4.71 8.84 0.61
N PHE A 447 -5.09 7.82 1.38
CA PHE A 447 -4.93 7.82 2.84
C PHE A 447 -3.46 7.81 3.27
N LEU A 448 -2.60 7.05 2.60
CA LEU A 448 -1.16 7.05 2.89
C LEU A 448 -0.50 8.38 2.52
N ALA A 449 -0.86 8.98 1.38
CA ALA A 449 -0.38 10.30 1.01
C ALA A 449 -0.79 11.36 2.05
N ALA A 450 -2.05 11.33 2.50
CA ALA A 450 -2.54 12.22 3.56
C ALA A 450 -1.78 12.02 4.88
N PHE A 451 -1.53 10.77 5.29
CA PHE A 451 -0.73 10.45 6.47
C PHE A 451 0.67 11.10 6.39
N TYR A 452 1.39 10.89 5.29
CA TYR A 452 2.74 11.43 5.14
C TYR A 452 2.77 12.95 4.96
N GLN A 453 1.70 13.57 4.44
CA GLN A 453 1.55 15.03 4.42
C GLN A 453 1.43 15.60 5.84
N VAL A 454 0.57 15.00 6.68
CA VAL A 454 0.43 15.41 8.09
C VAL A 454 1.75 15.19 8.83
N TRP A 455 2.44 14.07 8.57
CA TRP A 455 3.76 13.79 9.13
C TRP A 455 4.80 14.85 8.73
N LEU A 456 4.83 15.24 7.45
CA LEU A 456 5.73 16.27 6.94
C LEU A 456 5.46 17.63 7.60
N SER A 457 4.20 18.07 7.64
CA SER A 457 3.81 19.31 8.32
C SER A 457 4.26 19.31 9.78
N PHE A 458 4.12 18.17 10.45
CA PHE A 458 4.55 18.03 11.85
C PHE A 458 6.07 18.17 11.98
N MET A 459 6.83 17.49 11.13
CA MET A 459 8.29 17.50 11.19
C MET A 459 8.91 18.84 10.80
N SER A 460 8.31 19.56 9.84
CA SER A 460 8.87 20.81 9.30
C SER A 460 8.39 22.07 10.03
N GLU A 461 7.11 22.12 10.41
CA GLU A 461 6.45 23.34 10.89
C GLU A 461 5.91 23.18 12.33
N SER A 462 6.02 21.98 12.93
CA SER A 462 5.35 21.63 14.20
C SER A 462 3.82 21.81 14.13
N ASP A 463 3.26 21.82 12.92
CA ASP A 463 1.83 21.88 12.63
C ASP A 463 1.31 20.50 12.24
N PHE A 464 0.05 20.20 12.56
CA PHE A 464 -0.63 18.99 12.10
C PHE A 464 -1.67 19.34 11.03
N GLY A 465 -1.29 20.19 10.08
CA GLY A 465 -2.12 20.52 8.93
C GLY A 465 -2.68 19.27 8.27
N GLY A 466 -4.01 19.19 8.11
CA GLY A 466 -4.70 18.02 7.57
C GLY A 466 -5.10 16.94 8.59
N ILE A 467 -4.81 17.10 9.89
CA ILE A 467 -5.19 16.13 10.95
C ILE A 467 -6.70 15.82 11.00
N LYS A 468 -7.55 16.75 10.55
CA LYS A 468 -9.00 16.54 10.44
C LYS A 468 -9.35 15.33 9.57
N ILE A 469 -8.57 15.06 8.50
CA ILE A 469 -8.76 13.88 7.64
C ILE A 469 -8.51 12.59 8.44
N ILE A 470 -7.47 12.59 9.28
CA ILE A 470 -7.12 11.46 10.14
C ILE A 470 -8.22 11.21 11.18
N TYR A 471 -8.75 12.26 11.81
CA TYR A 471 -9.87 12.14 12.74
C TYR A 471 -11.14 11.65 12.06
N ALA A 472 -11.51 12.21 10.90
CA ALA A 472 -12.67 11.78 10.14
C ALA A 472 -12.60 10.29 9.76
N PHE A 473 -11.41 9.80 9.42
CA PHE A 473 -11.19 8.36 9.17
C PHE A 473 -11.41 7.53 10.45
N ILE A 474 -10.82 7.93 11.58
CA ILE A 474 -10.96 7.22 12.86
C ILE A 474 -12.42 7.22 13.33
N ASP A 475 -13.12 8.34 13.19
CA ASP A 475 -14.53 8.46 13.55
C ASP A 475 -15.41 7.58 12.66
N SER A 476 -15.14 7.56 11.35
CA SER A 476 -15.82 6.66 10.41
C SER A 476 -15.60 5.19 10.74
N TYR A 477 -14.40 4.83 11.18
CA TYR A 477 -14.08 3.50 11.67
C TYR A 477 -14.84 3.14 12.95
N ASN A 478 -14.89 4.05 13.93
CA ASN A 478 -15.56 3.80 15.21
C ASN A 478 -17.10 3.82 15.12
N GLN A 479 -17.67 4.53 14.13
CA GLN A 479 -19.11 4.68 13.94
C GLN A 479 -19.70 3.69 12.92
N GLU A 480 -18.94 2.68 12.48
CA GLU A 480 -19.38 1.69 11.48
C GLU A 480 -19.84 2.31 10.15
N ASN A 481 -19.24 3.45 9.76
CA ASN A 481 -19.55 4.10 8.48
C ASN A 481 -18.95 3.32 7.30
N PHE A 482 -17.91 2.51 7.52
CA PHE A 482 -17.34 1.59 6.55
C PHE A 482 -18.17 0.31 6.41
N THR A 483 -18.25 -0.24 5.20
CA THR A 483 -18.73 -1.60 4.98
C THR A 483 -17.86 -2.63 5.69
N GLN A 484 -18.38 -3.84 5.91
CA GLN A 484 -17.59 -4.92 6.54
C GLN A 484 -16.30 -5.24 5.77
N GLU A 485 -16.33 -5.16 4.44
CA GLU A 485 -15.14 -5.37 3.59
C GLU A 485 -14.14 -4.22 3.71
N GLU A 486 -14.61 -2.96 3.69
CA GLU A 486 -13.76 -1.78 3.86
C GLU A 486 -13.06 -1.74 5.22
N LEU A 487 -13.73 -2.20 6.29
CA LEU A 487 -13.10 -2.36 7.60
C LEU A 487 -11.88 -3.29 7.53
N TRP A 488 -11.95 -4.36 6.74
CA TRP A 488 -10.81 -5.25 6.51
C TRP A 488 -9.76 -4.61 5.60
N TYR A 489 -10.17 -3.96 4.51
CA TYR A 489 -9.24 -3.31 3.58
C TYR A 489 -8.37 -2.27 4.27
N TYR A 490 -8.96 -1.43 5.13
CA TYR A 490 -8.26 -0.30 5.75
C TYR A 490 -7.69 -0.62 7.14
N HIS A 491 -7.83 -1.86 7.63
CA HIS A 491 -7.40 -2.24 8.98
C HIS A 491 -5.94 -1.87 9.28
N PHE A 492 -5.04 -2.04 8.32
CA PHE A 492 -3.61 -1.74 8.49
C PHE A 492 -3.32 -0.24 8.68
N LEU A 493 -4.22 0.65 8.26
CA LEU A 493 -4.06 2.11 8.39
C LEU A 493 -4.40 2.63 9.80
N ILE A 494 -5.12 1.83 10.60
CA ILE A 494 -5.64 2.26 11.90
C ILE A 494 -4.50 2.59 12.88
N ALA A 495 -3.51 1.71 13.01
CA ALA A 495 -2.39 1.92 13.93
C ALA A 495 -1.56 3.17 13.55
N PRO A 496 -1.15 3.38 12.28
CA PRO A 496 -0.54 4.64 11.85
C PRO A 496 -1.36 5.89 12.18
N PHE A 497 -2.67 5.87 11.93
CA PHE A 497 -3.54 7.04 12.13
C PHE A 497 -3.74 7.36 13.61
N LEU A 498 -3.87 6.34 14.46
CA LEU A 498 -3.89 6.48 15.91
C LEU A 498 -2.54 6.98 16.43
N TYR A 499 -1.43 6.58 15.82
CA TYR A 499 -0.10 7.05 16.18
C TYR A 499 0.07 8.55 15.91
N LEU A 500 -0.36 9.05 14.75
CA LEU A 500 -0.41 10.50 14.47
C LEU A 500 -1.31 11.25 15.46
N SER A 501 -2.46 10.67 15.80
CA SER A 501 -3.38 11.24 16.80
C SER A 501 -2.73 11.33 18.19
N ALA A 502 -1.92 10.31 18.56
CA ALA A 502 -1.16 10.29 19.80
C ALA A 502 -0.07 11.37 19.82
N LEU A 503 0.67 11.52 18.72
CA LEU A 503 1.68 12.57 18.55
C LEU A 503 1.06 13.98 18.61
N HIS A 504 -0.08 14.17 17.94
CA HIS A 504 -0.83 15.43 18.01
C HIS A 504 -1.22 15.75 19.46
N ALA A 505 -1.87 14.82 20.17
CA ALA A 505 -2.25 15.01 21.57
C ALA A 505 -1.03 15.30 22.47
N GLN A 506 0.08 14.57 22.28
CA GLN A 506 1.32 14.80 23.03
C GLN A 506 1.90 16.18 22.75
N SER A 507 1.92 16.63 21.49
CA SER A 507 2.43 17.95 21.09
C SER A 507 1.64 19.12 21.70
N GLN A 508 0.36 18.89 22.01
CA GLN A 508 -0.55 19.84 22.65
C GLN A 508 -0.50 19.79 24.19
N GLY A 509 0.26 18.85 24.78
CA GLY A 509 0.33 18.62 26.22
C GLY A 509 -0.83 17.80 26.81
N GLU A 510 -1.68 17.18 25.98
CA GLU A 510 -2.79 16.31 26.38
C GLU A 510 -2.29 14.88 26.67
N LEU A 511 -1.48 14.72 27.72
CA LEU A 511 -0.74 13.47 27.98
C LEU A 511 -1.65 12.26 28.22
N ASN A 512 -2.79 12.42 28.90
CA ASN A 512 -3.75 11.33 29.13
C ASN A 512 -4.32 10.79 27.81
N ARG A 513 -4.68 11.68 26.89
CA ARG A 513 -5.18 11.33 25.56
C ARG A 513 -4.09 10.69 24.70
N ALA A 514 -2.87 11.23 24.76
CA ALA A 514 -1.72 10.64 24.09
C ALA A 514 -1.45 9.21 24.57
N LYS A 515 -1.44 8.97 25.89
CA LYS A 515 -1.29 7.63 26.49
C LYS A 515 -2.36 6.67 25.99
N TYR A 516 -3.63 7.08 25.99
CA TYR A 516 -4.73 6.26 25.50
C TYR A 516 -4.49 5.79 24.05
N TYR A 517 -4.11 6.70 23.15
CA TYR A 517 -3.84 6.35 21.76
C TYR A 517 -2.58 5.49 21.61
N PHE A 518 -1.46 5.80 22.27
CA PHE A 518 -0.25 4.95 22.21
C PHE A 518 -0.51 3.53 22.76
N MET A 519 -1.30 3.40 23.84
CA MET A 519 -1.71 2.08 24.33
C MET A 519 -2.58 1.33 23.32
N LYS A 520 -3.49 2.03 22.62
CA LYS A 520 -4.31 1.43 21.55
C LYS A 520 -3.45 0.97 20.37
N VAL A 521 -2.46 1.77 19.95
CA VAL A 521 -1.47 1.39 18.92
C VAL A 521 -0.70 0.16 19.37
N ARG A 522 -0.14 0.16 20.59
CA ARG A 522 0.56 -1.02 21.13
C ARG A 522 -0.32 -2.25 21.12
N LYS A 523 -1.58 -2.16 21.57
CA LYS A 523 -2.53 -3.27 21.56
C LYS A 523 -2.74 -3.83 20.14
N LEU A 524 -2.94 -2.96 19.15
CA LEU A 524 -3.12 -3.37 17.74
C LEU A 524 -1.85 -4.01 17.15
N CYS A 525 -0.67 -3.57 17.59
CA CYS A 525 0.60 -4.15 17.15
C CYS A 525 1.06 -5.37 17.97
N SER A 526 0.55 -5.54 19.19
CA SER A 526 0.94 -6.61 20.14
C SER A 526 0.10 -7.87 20.02
N LEU A 527 -1.12 -7.73 19.52
CA LEU A 527 -2.00 -8.85 19.32
C LEU A 527 -1.47 -9.65 18.12
N ASP A 528 -1.15 -10.93 18.34
CA ASP A 528 -1.50 -11.97 17.36
C ASP A 528 -3.02 -11.96 17.29
N THR A 529 -3.58 -10.91 16.69
CA THR A 529 -5.01 -10.84 16.47
C THR A 529 -5.34 -12.09 15.68
N ASN A 530 -6.35 -12.84 16.14
CA ASN A 530 -7.14 -13.69 15.27
C ASN A 530 -7.81 -12.79 14.22
N ILE A 531 -7.03 -12.15 13.34
CA ILE A 531 -7.55 -11.50 12.15
C ILE A 531 -8.20 -12.66 11.42
N PRO A 532 -9.52 -12.62 11.21
CA PRO A 532 -10.20 -13.62 10.43
C PRO A 532 -9.42 -13.82 9.14
N THR A 533 -9.14 -15.06 8.80
CA THR A 533 -8.37 -15.45 7.62
C THR A 533 -8.86 -14.69 6.37
N GLY A 534 -10.17 -14.42 6.28
CA GLY A 534 -10.79 -13.60 5.24
C GLY A 534 -10.25 -12.16 5.14
N GLY A 535 -10.01 -11.46 6.25
CA GLY A 535 -9.48 -10.09 6.23
C GLY A 535 -8.06 -10.01 5.68
N VAL A 536 -7.21 -10.99 6.03
CA VAL A 536 -5.84 -11.11 5.49
C VAL A 536 -5.89 -11.43 3.99
N GLN A 537 -6.82 -12.28 3.56
CA GLN A 537 -7.02 -12.62 2.15
C GLN A 537 -7.44 -11.40 1.33
N LEU A 538 -8.42 -10.64 1.83
CA LEU A 538 -8.92 -9.41 1.20
C LEU A 538 -7.78 -8.42 0.97
N GLN A 539 -6.95 -8.16 1.98
CA GLN A 539 -5.79 -7.27 1.85
C GLN A 539 -4.72 -7.82 0.88
N ASN A 540 -4.37 -9.11 0.98
CA ASN A 540 -3.41 -9.74 0.07
C ASN A 540 -3.87 -9.67 -1.40
N SER A 541 -5.18 -9.83 -1.65
CA SER A 541 -5.76 -9.72 -2.99
C SER A 541 -5.63 -8.32 -3.60
N LEU A 542 -5.54 -7.30 -2.75
CA LEU A 542 -5.33 -5.90 -3.15
C LEU A 542 -3.85 -5.57 -3.32
N GLY A 543 -2.93 -6.39 -2.80
CA GLY A 543 -1.50 -6.14 -2.82
C GLY A 543 -0.99 -5.27 -1.66
N PHE A 544 -1.81 -5.05 -0.63
CA PHE A 544 -1.45 -4.30 0.59
C PHE A 544 -1.62 -5.19 1.85
N GLY A 545 -1.31 -4.68 3.05
CA GLY A 545 -1.57 -5.41 4.31
C GLY A 545 -0.48 -6.39 4.79
N GLY A 546 0.76 -6.26 4.30
CA GLY A 546 1.88 -7.14 4.68
C GLY A 546 2.23 -7.15 6.17
N GLU A 547 1.81 -6.14 6.94
CA GLU A 547 2.12 -6.02 8.38
C GLU A 547 1.50 -7.14 9.23
N LEU A 548 0.34 -7.67 8.83
CA LEU A 548 -0.35 -8.74 9.55
C LEU A 548 0.38 -10.09 9.44
N VAL A 549 1.27 -10.23 8.45
CA VAL A 549 1.92 -11.50 8.11
C VAL A 549 3.42 -11.52 8.46
N SER A 550 4.02 -10.39 8.83
CA SER A 550 5.46 -10.25 8.54
C SER A 550 6.43 -10.05 9.71
N LEU A 551 6.00 -9.80 10.94
CA LEU A 551 6.92 -9.63 12.07
C LEU A 551 6.32 -10.13 13.37
N ALA A 552 7.17 -10.67 14.26
CA ALA A 552 6.82 -10.84 15.65
C ALA A 552 6.38 -9.48 16.23
N CYS A 553 5.32 -9.47 17.03
CA CYS A 553 4.69 -8.25 17.53
C CYS A 553 5.66 -7.23 18.17
N SER A 554 6.72 -7.70 18.84
CA SER A 554 7.76 -6.87 19.48
C SER A 554 8.75 -6.22 18.51
N GLN A 555 8.75 -6.60 17.23
CA GLN A 555 9.67 -6.10 16.21
C GLN A 555 9.04 -5.03 15.30
N ARG A 556 7.75 -4.72 15.48
CA ARG A 556 7.05 -3.69 14.68
C ARG A 556 7.47 -2.29 15.11
N GLU A 557 7.82 -1.43 14.14
CA GLU A 557 8.30 -0.07 14.39
C GLU A 557 7.33 0.78 15.24
N LEU A 558 6.03 0.78 14.90
CA LEU A 558 5.02 1.53 15.65
C LEU A 558 4.84 1.03 17.09
N PHE A 559 5.05 -0.27 17.34
CA PHE A 559 5.01 -0.83 18.69
C PHE A 559 6.16 -0.28 19.53
N ILE A 560 7.37 -0.32 18.97
CA ILE A 560 8.60 0.14 19.62
C ILE A 560 8.49 1.63 19.95
N TYR A 561 8.12 2.46 18.97
CA TYR A 561 8.01 3.90 19.21
C TYR A 561 6.86 4.26 20.16
N SER A 562 5.70 3.60 20.07
CA SER A 562 4.62 3.83 21.03
C SER A 562 5.05 3.46 22.46
N THR A 563 5.87 2.42 22.62
CA THR A 563 6.44 2.02 23.92
C THR A 563 7.43 3.08 24.42
N LEU A 564 8.30 3.62 23.57
CA LEU A 564 9.21 4.70 23.90
C LEU A 564 8.47 5.99 24.30
N HIS A 565 7.42 6.37 23.58
CA HIS A 565 6.60 7.54 23.92
C HIS A 565 5.87 7.35 25.26
N LEU A 566 5.30 6.17 25.52
CA LEU A 566 4.70 5.87 26.82
C LEU A 566 5.73 5.89 27.96
N LEU A 567 6.94 5.41 27.71
CA LEU A 567 8.04 5.45 28.67
C LEU A 567 8.34 6.91 29.06
N ASN A 568 8.50 7.79 28.06
CA ASN A 568 8.76 9.21 28.29
C ASN A 568 7.62 9.89 29.06
N ILE A 569 6.36 9.56 28.77
CA ILE A 569 5.21 10.14 29.49
C ILE A 569 5.14 9.61 30.92
N ALA A 570 5.29 8.29 31.12
CA ALA A 570 5.25 7.68 32.45
C ALA A 570 6.37 8.21 33.35
N GLU A 571 7.55 8.47 32.79
CA GLU A 571 8.66 9.07 33.51
C GLU A 571 8.37 10.50 33.96
N TYR A 572 7.80 11.32 33.06
CA TYR A 572 7.39 12.68 33.39
C TYR A 572 6.31 12.70 34.49
N GLU A 573 5.31 11.82 34.41
CA GLU A 573 4.28 11.66 35.43
C GLU A 573 4.89 11.23 36.77
N PHE A 574 5.76 10.23 36.78
CA PHE A 574 6.40 9.73 37.99
C PHE A 574 7.19 10.83 38.70
N ARG A 575 8.00 11.61 37.96
CA ARG A 575 8.76 12.73 38.53
C ARG A 575 7.84 13.84 39.05
N SER A 576 6.84 14.22 38.27
CA SER A 576 5.91 15.30 38.62
C SER A 576 5.09 14.95 39.87
N LEU A 577 4.62 13.70 39.97
CA LEU A 577 3.90 13.20 41.15
C LEU A 577 4.83 13.09 42.36
N SER A 578 6.04 12.56 42.19
CA SER A 578 7.00 12.39 43.31
C SER A 578 7.51 13.71 43.90
N GLN A 579 7.48 14.80 43.12
CA GLN A 579 7.81 16.16 43.60
C GLN A 579 6.60 16.86 44.26
N GLY A 580 5.39 16.33 44.10
CA GLY A 580 4.17 16.85 44.70
C GLY A 580 4.18 16.66 46.22
N LYS A 581 3.85 17.72 46.97
CA LYS A 581 3.78 17.67 48.45
C LYS A 581 2.47 17.07 48.99
N ASN A 582 1.66 16.42 48.15
CA ASN A 582 0.31 15.95 48.49
C ASN A 582 0.36 14.53 49.08
N ALA A 583 0.29 14.39 50.39
CA ALA A 583 0.32 13.09 51.10
C ALA A 583 -1.01 12.33 51.09
N SER A 584 -1.83 12.43 50.04
CA SER A 584 -3.12 11.72 49.99
C SER A 584 -2.93 10.24 49.61
N PRO A 585 -3.73 9.29 50.14
CA PRO A 585 -3.64 7.87 49.78
C PRO A 585 -3.84 7.62 48.27
N GLN A 586 -4.68 8.43 47.61
CA GLN A 586 -4.90 8.36 46.16
C GLN A 586 -3.64 8.77 45.37
N HIS A 587 -2.91 9.78 45.87
CA HIS A 587 -1.66 10.22 45.28
C HIS A 587 -0.55 9.17 45.43
N GLU A 588 -0.43 8.53 46.59
CA GLU A 588 0.52 7.42 46.79
C GLU A 588 0.22 6.21 45.90
N GLN A 589 -1.07 5.86 45.73
CA GLN A 589 -1.49 4.82 44.79
C GLN A 589 -1.16 5.19 43.33
N ALA A 590 -1.34 6.45 42.94
CA ALA A 590 -0.97 6.93 41.61
C ALA A 590 0.54 6.85 41.36
N ILE A 591 1.37 7.19 42.34
CA ILE A 591 2.83 7.04 42.28
C ILE A 591 3.21 5.56 42.11
N GLN A 592 2.63 4.67 42.92
CA GLN A 592 2.93 3.23 42.85
C GLN A 592 2.52 2.62 41.51
N LYS A 593 1.34 2.97 40.99
CA LYS A 593 0.86 2.54 39.68
C LYS A 593 1.79 3.01 38.57
N THR A 594 2.19 4.28 38.58
CA THR A 594 3.10 4.85 37.59
C THR A 594 4.47 4.20 37.64
N ARG A 595 5.01 3.95 38.85
CA ARG A 595 6.28 3.23 39.05
C ARG A 595 6.24 1.81 38.49
N SER A 596 5.14 1.08 38.71
CA SER A 596 4.98 -0.28 38.18
C SER A 596 4.91 -0.29 36.64
N SER A 597 4.19 0.67 36.05
CA SER A 597 4.11 0.84 34.60
C SER A 597 5.47 1.20 34.00
N LEU A 598 6.21 2.11 34.64
CA LEU A 598 7.53 2.53 34.22
C LEU A 598 8.52 1.36 34.22
N ALA A 599 8.54 0.56 35.28
CA ALA A 599 9.39 -0.63 35.38
C ALA A 599 9.07 -1.66 34.27
N SER A 600 7.78 -1.89 33.99
CA SER A 600 7.35 -2.78 32.90
C SER A 600 7.81 -2.27 31.53
N LEU A 601 7.65 -0.98 31.26
CA LEU A 601 8.06 -0.37 29.98
C LEU A 601 9.59 -0.41 29.78
N HIS A 602 10.36 -0.18 30.84
CA HIS A 602 11.82 -0.32 30.78
C HIS A 602 12.26 -1.75 30.48
N ALA A 603 11.72 -2.73 31.21
CA ALA A 603 12.05 -4.15 30.98
C ALA A 603 11.76 -4.58 29.53
N GLU A 604 10.64 -4.11 28.99
CA GLU A 604 10.23 -4.40 27.62
C GLU A 604 11.14 -3.74 26.57
N MET A 605 11.49 -2.46 26.75
CA MET A 605 12.42 -1.77 25.86
C MET A 605 13.84 -2.35 25.90
N THR A 606 14.32 -2.77 27.08
CA THR A 606 15.59 -3.48 27.22
C THR A 606 15.55 -4.82 26.49
N SER A 607 14.47 -5.59 26.65
CA SER A 607 14.28 -6.84 25.93
C SER A 607 14.28 -6.64 24.41
N ILE A 608 13.61 -5.60 23.89
CA ILE A 608 13.62 -5.26 22.46
C ILE A 608 15.03 -4.93 21.97
N ALA A 609 15.79 -4.15 22.75
CA ALA A 609 17.16 -3.77 22.40
C ALA A 609 18.12 -4.97 22.40
N GLU A 610 17.98 -5.90 23.34
CA GLU A 610 18.87 -7.07 23.49
C GLU A 610 18.57 -8.21 22.51
N THR A 611 17.31 -8.41 22.14
CA THR A 611 16.88 -9.55 21.29
C THR A 611 17.08 -9.32 19.78
N SER A 612 17.44 -8.11 19.37
CA SER A 612 17.32 -7.69 17.98
C SER A 612 18.63 -7.78 17.19
N LEU A 613 18.97 -8.99 16.72
CA LEU A 613 20.07 -9.19 15.76
C LEU A 613 19.71 -8.76 14.32
N THR A 614 18.42 -8.54 14.02
CA THR A 614 17.90 -8.16 12.69
C THR A 614 16.65 -7.30 12.82
N GLY A 615 16.44 -6.33 11.92
CA GLY A 615 15.20 -5.55 11.80
C GLY A 615 15.35 -4.06 12.13
N PHE A 616 14.26 -3.36 12.44
CA PHE A 616 14.27 -1.92 12.74
C PHE A 616 15.11 -1.55 13.97
N SER A 617 15.07 -2.39 15.00
CA SER A 617 15.79 -2.23 16.26
C SER A 617 17.32 -2.36 16.13
N SER A 618 17.85 -2.83 15.00
CA SER A 618 19.28 -2.77 14.70
C SER A 618 19.71 -1.49 13.97
N THR A 619 18.77 -0.58 13.68
CA THR A 619 19.10 0.69 13.01
C THR A 619 19.86 1.63 13.93
N HIS A 620 20.78 2.39 13.34
CA HIS A 620 21.56 3.42 14.04
C HIS A 620 20.67 4.46 14.73
N LEU A 621 19.62 4.90 14.03
CA LEU A 621 18.68 5.92 14.52
C LEU A 621 17.93 5.44 15.77
N PHE A 622 17.42 4.21 15.76
CA PHE A 622 16.76 3.63 16.93
C PHE A 622 17.71 3.57 18.12
N SER A 623 18.90 2.99 17.92
CA SER A 623 19.91 2.87 18.98
C SER A 623 20.27 4.22 19.58
N LEU A 624 20.52 5.23 18.75
CA LEU A 624 20.80 6.59 19.21
C LEU A 624 19.62 7.18 20.00
N THR A 625 18.39 7.01 19.51
CA THR A 625 17.19 7.55 20.16
C THR A 625 16.95 6.92 21.52
N TYR A 626 16.99 5.59 21.60
CA TYR A 626 16.76 4.84 22.84
C TYR A 626 17.86 5.09 23.87
N LYS A 627 19.13 5.03 23.47
CA LYS A 627 20.27 5.27 24.36
C LYS A 627 20.31 6.73 24.85
N SER A 628 19.91 7.69 24.02
CA SER A 628 19.73 9.08 24.45
C SER A 628 18.63 9.22 25.50
N ALA A 629 17.47 8.59 25.28
CA ALA A 629 16.38 8.60 26.26
C ALA A 629 16.80 7.93 27.59
N LEU A 630 17.50 6.80 27.51
CA LEU A 630 18.03 6.07 28.67
C LEU A 630 19.06 6.91 29.44
N ALA A 631 19.97 7.60 28.76
CA ALA A 631 20.94 8.47 29.40
C ALA A 631 20.28 9.72 30.03
N ALA A 632 19.26 10.29 29.39
CA ALA A 632 18.45 11.37 29.98
C ALA A 632 17.70 10.91 31.25
N TYR A 633 17.30 9.64 31.30
CA TYR A 633 16.71 9.02 32.48
C TYR A 633 17.73 8.90 33.63
N HIS A 634 18.87 8.26 33.38
CA HIS A 634 19.89 8.01 34.41
C HIS A 634 20.52 9.28 34.99
N THR A 635 20.53 10.39 34.24
CA THR A 635 21.00 11.70 34.73
C THR A 635 20.04 12.42 35.68
N ASN A 636 18.94 11.78 36.14
CA ASN A 636 18.00 12.31 37.14
C ASN A 636 17.41 13.71 36.82
N GLY A 637 17.38 14.11 35.55
CA GLY A 637 16.91 15.44 35.17
C GLY A 637 17.88 16.55 35.58
N ILE A 638 17.48 17.79 35.34
CA ILE A 638 18.35 18.99 35.31
C ILE A 638 19.06 19.30 36.65
N ASP A 639 18.62 18.67 37.75
CA ASP A 639 18.90 19.12 39.11
C ASP A 639 20.00 18.36 39.87
N ASP A 640 20.39 17.15 39.47
CA ASP A 640 21.34 16.31 40.24
C ASP A 640 22.57 15.90 39.40
N THR A 641 23.69 16.62 39.57
CA THR A 641 24.94 16.39 38.81
C THR A 641 25.85 15.31 39.41
N GLU A 642 25.47 14.70 40.53
CA GLU A 642 26.36 13.80 41.31
C GLU A 642 26.22 12.31 40.98
N LYS A 643 25.20 11.89 40.21
CA LYS A 643 25.07 10.51 39.75
C LYS A 643 25.81 10.32 38.43
N ASN A 644 26.97 9.68 38.51
CA ASN A 644 27.71 9.23 37.33
C ASN A 644 26.88 8.19 36.58
N LEU A 645 26.65 8.44 35.29
CA LEU A 645 26.13 7.44 34.36
C LEU A 645 27.11 6.27 34.27
N ASP A 646 26.61 5.12 33.83
CA ASP A 646 27.45 4.00 33.41
C ASP A 646 28.42 4.46 32.30
N ASP A 647 29.72 4.25 32.49
CA ASP A 647 30.78 4.64 31.54
C ASP A 647 30.61 3.90 30.19
N ASP A 648 30.00 2.72 30.21
CA ASP A 648 29.68 1.94 29.02
C ASP A 648 28.63 2.66 28.15
N LEU A 649 27.53 3.13 28.76
CA LEU A 649 26.46 3.85 28.06
C LEU A 649 26.96 5.19 27.48
N LYS A 650 27.88 5.87 28.19
CA LYS A 650 28.52 7.10 27.70
C LYS A 650 29.35 6.82 26.43
N THR A 651 30.16 5.77 26.46
CA THR A 651 31.04 5.39 25.35
C THR A 651 30.23 4.97 24.12
N GLU A 652 29.17 4.19 24.31
CA GLU A 652 28.24 3.82 23.25
C GLU A 652 27.56 5.05 22.62
N LEU A 653 27.11 6.00 23.44
CA LEU A 653 26.46 7.21 22.95
C LEU A 653 27.43 8.11 22.16
N GLU A 654 28.67 8.27 22.63
CA GLU A 654 29.71 9.00 21.89
C GLU A 654 29.97 8.36 20.52
N LYS A 655 30.07 7.03 20.47
CA LYS A 655 30.24 6.28 19.22
C LYS A 655 29.06 6.53 18.27
N LEU A 656 27.84 6.36 18.74
CA LEU A 656 26.63 6.54 17.92
C LEU A 656 26.47 7.97 17.38
N VAL A 657 26.82 9.00 18.16
CA VAL A 657 26.69 10.39 17.73
C VAL A 657 27.68 10.75 16.63
N PHE A 658 28.87 10.14 16.61
CA PHE A 658 29.95 10.52 15.68
C PHE A 658 30.12 9.59 14.48
N GLU A 659 29.48 8.42 14.45
CA GLU A 659 29.60 7.46 13.34
C GLU A 659 28.74 7.78 12.11
N ASN A 660 27.57 8.44 12.27
CA ASN A 660 26.63 8.70 11.19
C ASN A 660 25.98 10.08 11.26
N THR A 661 25.52 10.57 10.11
CA THR A 661 24.65 11.76 10.01
C THR A 661 23.25 11.40 10.51
N ASN A 662 22.79 12.06 11.56
CA ASN A 662 21.52 11.74 12.22
C ASN A 662 20.50 12.89 12.09
N PRO A 663 19.21 12.64 12.32
CA PRO A 663 18.21 13.70 12.42
C PRO A 663 18.65 14.76 13.44
N GLN A 664 18.55 16.03 13.05
CA GLN A 664 19.17 17.15 13.78
C GLN A 664 18.78 17.19 15.27
N ASN A 665 17.50 16.94 15.59
CA ASN A 665 17.00 17.00 16.96
C ASN A 665 17.49 15.83 17.83
N VAL A 666 17.58 14.62 17.29
CA VAL A 666 18.08 13.45 18.04
C VAL A 666 19.57 13.58 18.27
N GLU A 667 20.33 14.03 17.26
CA GLU A 667 21.76 14.32 17.39
C GLU A 667 21.99 15.41 18.45
N LEU A 668 21.20 16.49 18.43
CA LEU A 668 21.31 17.59 19.39
C LEU A 668 20.99 17.15 20.82
N LEU A 669 19.97 16.30 21.03
CA LEU A 669 19.67 15.72 22.33
C LEU A 669 20.85 14.90 22.87
N ALA A 670 21.40 14.01 22.05
CA ALA A 670 22.54 13.18 22.43
C ALA A 670 23.79 14.02 22.74
N LEU A 671 24.09 15.03 21.91
CA LEU A 671 25.18 15.98 22.14
C LEU A 671 24.98 16.78 23.43
N TYR A 672 23.75 17.18 23.74
CA TYR A 672 23.42 17.88 24.99
C TYR A 672 23.62 17.00 26.22
N ILE A 673 23.24 15.72 26.16
CA ILE A 673 23.49 14.76 27.24
C ILE A 673 25.00 14.58 27.47
N LEU A 674 25.76 14.36 26.40
CA LEU A 674 27.23 14.27 26.48
C LEU A 674 27.85 15.56 27.03
N LEU A 675 27.29 16.72 26.68
CA LEU A 675 27.75 18.02 27.19
C LEU A 675 27.58 18.12 28.71
N ARG A 676 26.47 17.62 29.26
CA ARG A 676 26.19 17.58 30.71
C ARG A 676 27.15 16.62 31.43
N MET A 677 27.63 15.60 30.74
CA MET A 677 28.54 14.57 31.26
C MET A 677 30.03 14.86 31.00
N ALA A 678 30.35 16.02 30.44
CA ALA A 678 31.72 16.38 30.10
C ALA A 678 32.55 16.62 31.37
N VAL A 679 33.64 15.86 31.53
CA VAL A 679 34.50 15.91 32.73
C VAL A 679 35.60 16.97 32.58
N SER A 680 35.99 17.29 31.34
CA SER A 680 37.01 18.31 31.06
C SER A 680 36.43 19.56 30.42
N LEU A 681 37.07 20.70 30.71
CA LEU A 681 36.73 22.00 30.11
C LEU A 681 36.86 22.00 28.58
N ASP A 682 37.82 21.25 28.03
CA ASP A 682 38.02 21.18 26.58
C ASP A 682 36.99 20.31 25.87
N GLN A 683 36.65 19.15 26.45
CA GLN A 683 35.55 18.31 25.95
C GLN A 683 34.23 19.09 25.99
N SER A 684 33.99 19.81 27.09
CA SER A 684 32.84 20.68 27.29
C SER A 684 32.73 21.79 26.25
N LYS A 685 33.83 22.53 25.98
CA LYS A 685 33.85 23.57 24.92
C LYS A 685 33.61 22.96 23.54
N ARG A 686 34.21 21.81 23.23
CA ARG A 686 34.04 21.10 21.96
C ARG A 686 32.58 20.70 21.75
N LEU A 687 31.96 20.06 22.74
CA LEU A 687 30.57 19.60 22.67
C LEU A 687 29.59 20.76 22.60
N TYR A 688 29.82 21.84 23.35
CA TYR A 688 29.00 23.05 23.27
C TYR A 688 29.07 23.70 21.88
N GLY A 689 30.27 23.79 21.31
CA GLY A 689 30.47 24.25 19.93
C GLY A 689 29.71 23.40 18.90
N LYS A 690 29.62 22.09 19.12
CA LYS A 690 28.80 21.19 18.28
C LYS A 690 27.29 21.40 18.49
N CYS A 691 26.83 21.47 19.74
CA CYS A 691 25.41 21.73 20.07
C CYS A 691 24.93 23.03 19.42
N THR A 692 25.67 24.11 19.58
CA THR A 692 25.29 25.44 19.06
C THR A 692 25.19 25.50 17.54
N ARG A 693 25.98 24.70 16.81
CA ARG A 693 25.89 24.56 15.34
C ARG A 693 24.66 23.77 14.89
N ARG A 694 24.08 22.95 15.78
CA ARG A 694 22.94 22.08 15.50
C ARG A 694 21.60 22.63 16.01
N ILE A 695 21.60 23.79 16.67
CA ILE A 695 20.35 24.42 17.15
C ILE A 695 19.47 24.81 15.95
N SER A 696 18.31 24.17 15.85
CA SER A 696 17.20 24.61 15.00
C SER A 696 16.29 25.57 15.77
N LYS A 697 15.78 26.59 15.07
CA LYS A 697 14.70 27.47 15.56
C LYS A 697 13.40 27.30 14.75
N ALA A 698 13.44 26.44 13.73
CA ALA A 698 12.35 26.25 12.79
C ALA A 698 11.18 25.53 13.46
N ASP A 699 11.48 24.51 14.26
CA ASP A 699 10.51 23.63 14.91
C ASP A 699 10.55 23.75 16.45
N ASP A 700 9.46 23.33 17.10
CA ASP A 700 9.34 23.44 18.55
C ASP A 700 10.27 22.50 19.31
N ASN A 701 10.59 21.33 18.77
CA ASN A 701 11.55 20.41 19.40
C ASN A 701 12.97 21.01 19.39
N GLY A 702 13.37 21.60 18.26
CA GLY A 702 14.61 22.37 18.14
C GLY A 702 14.66 23.53 19.13
N ARG A 703 13.56 24.27 19.30
CA ARG A 703 13.44 25.35 20.31
C ARG A 703 13.59 24.81 21.73
N ILE A 704 12.91 23.72 22.09
CA ILE A 704 13.02 23.07 23.42
C ILE A 704 14.47 22.65 23.70
N LEU A 705 15.12 21.98 22.75
CA LEU A 705 16.52 21.56 22.90
C LEU A 705 17.46 22.76 22.98
N SER A 706 17.21 23.83 22.22
CA SER A 706 17.97 25.06 22.29
C SER A 706 17.88 25.72 23.66
N LEU A 707 16.69 25.69 24.30
CA LEU A 707 16.49 26.19 25.65
C LEU A 707 17.39 25.43 26.63
N PHE A 708 17.45 24.11 26.56
CA PHE A 708 18.31 23.31 27.44
C PHE A 708 19.80 23.62 27.24
N VAL A 709 20.25 23.75 25.98
CA VAL A 709 21.63 24.16 25.69
C VAL A 709 21.94 25.55 26.23
N TYR A 710 21.01 26.50 26.14
CA TYR A 710 21.19 27.86 26.66
C TYR A 710 21.15 27.93 28.19
N LEU A 711 20.29 27.14 28.85
CA LEU A 711 20.26 27.04 30.31
C LEU A 711 21.58 26.47 30.85
N GLU A 712 22.15 25.47 30.17
CA GLU A 712 23.45 24.92 30.52
C GLU A 712 24.58 25.94 30.30
N ALA A 713 24.50 26.74 29.23
CA ALA A 713 25.43 27.84 29.02
C ALA A 713 25.32 28.89 30.14
N GLN A 714 24.10 29.26 30.56
CA GLN A 714 23.87 30.22 31.65
C GLN A 714 24.46 29.71 32.97
N ARG A 715 24.24 28.43 33.32
CA ARG A 715 24.82 27.78 34.52
C ARG A 715 26.35 27.88 34.53
N ARG A 716 26.99 27.78 33.36
CA ARG A 716 28.45 27.80 33.23
C ARG A 716 29.04 29.21 33.18
N GLU A 717 28.32 30.18 32.63
CA GLU A 717 28.74 31.59 32.62
C GLU A 717 28.51 32.28 33.98
N LEU A 718 27.63 31.76 34.84
CA LEU A 718 27.49 32.21 36.24
C LEU A 718 28.81 32.13 37.04
N GLY A 719 29.82 31.39 36.56
CA GLY A 719 31.17 31.33 37.15
C GLY A 719 32.25 32.18 36.45
N LYS A 720 31.93 32.92 35.37
CA LYS A 720 32.90 33.74 34.62
C LYS A 720 32.33 35.15 34.44
N HIS A 721 33.05 36.16 34.94
CA HIS A 721 32.65 37.57 34.95
C HIS A 721 32.58 38.24 33.55
N ASP A 722 31.80 37.72 32.60
CA ASP A 722 31.43 38.40 31.35
C ASP A 722 29.93 38.74 31.35
N PRO A 723 29.54 39.92 31.87
CA PRO A 723 28.14 40.31 32.01
C PRO A 723 27.43 40.49 30.65
N ALA A 724 28.15 40.84 29.59
CA ALA A 724 27.57 41.06 28.26
C ALA A 724 27.14 39.73 27.61
N LYS A 725 27.95 38.68 27.79
CA LYS A 725 27.64 37.34 27.31
C LYS A 725 26.51 36.69 28.11
N GLY A 726 26.47 36.87 29.43
CA GLY A 726 25.38 36.42 30.29
C GLY A 726 24.03 37.02 29.91
N GLU A 727 23.99 38.34 29.69
CA GLU A 727 22.79 39.07 29.27
C GLU A 727 22.28 38.59 27.90
N LYS A 728 23.19 38.34 26.94
CA LYS A 728 22.84 37.77 25.62
C LYS A 728 22.23 36.37 25.71
N ILE A 729 22.70 35.53 26.64
CA ILE A 729 22.13 34.20 26.87
C ILE A 729 20.74 34.31 27.52
N LYS A 730 20.59 35.20 28.50
CA LYS A 730 19.31 35.43 29.19
C LYS A 730 18.21 35.87 28.22
N ARG A 731 18.48 36.83 27.33
CA ARG A 731 17.53 37.25 26.28
C ARG A 731 17.13 36.10 25.35
N LYS A 732 18.07 35.22 25.01
CA LYS A 732 17.77 34.02 24.20
C LYS A 732 16.88 33.03 24.93
N ILE A 733 17.11 32.84 26.23
CA ILE A 733 16.27 31.98 27.09
C ILE A 733 14.85 32.54 27.16
N GLU A 734 14.70 33.84 27.43
CA GLU A 734 13.39 34.50 27.52
C GLU A 734 12.61 34.38 26.21
N ALA A 735 13.24 34.73 25.07
CA ALA A 735 12.61 34.64 23.75
C ALA A 735 12.15 33.22 23.40
N VAL A 736 12.95 32.20 23.71
CA VAL A 736 12.56 30.80 23.47
C VAL A 736 11.45 30.37 24.43
N ARG A 737 11.53 30.76 25.70
CA ARG A 737 10.56 30.39 26.74
C ARG A 737 9.17 30.92 26.41
N GLU A 738 9.05 32.17 25.96
CA GLU A 738 7.79 32.77 25.54
C GLU A 738 7.09 31.95 24.43
N CYS A 739 7.86 31.40 23.50
CA CYS A 739 7.32 30.62 22.38
C CYS A 739 6.75 29.25 22.80
N ILE A 740 7.31 28.60 23.83
CA ILE A 740 6.98 27.22 24.20
C ILE A 740 6.30 27.08 25.57
N HIS A 741 6.10 28.18 26.31
CA HIS A 741 5.57 28.16 27.69
C HIS A 741 4.20 27.49 27.80
N HIS A 742 3.29 27.80 26.87
CA HIS A 742 1.92 27.25 26.86
C HIS A 742 1.88 25.72 26.82
N LYS A 743 2.85 25.06 26.18
CA LYS A 743 2.93 23.59 26.12
C LYS A 743 3.30 22.98 27.47
N PHE A 744 4.27 23.57 28.16
CA PHE A 744 4.68 23.11 29.48
C PHE A 744 3.57 23.28 30.53
N GLU A 745 2.81 24.38 30.46
CA GLU A 745 1.68 24.61 31.37
C GLU A 745 0.55 23.59 31.14
N LYS A 746 0.18 23.34 29.88
CA LYS A 746 -0.80 22.28 29.55
C LYS A 746 -0.33 20.89 30.01
N ALA A 747 0.93 20.53 29.76
CA ALA A 747 1.49 19.25 30.19
C ALA A 747 1.44 19.07 31.71
N ARG A 748 1.76 20.13 32.48
CA ARG A 748 1.64 20.12 33.95
C ARG A 748 0.20 19.94 34.40
N SER A 749 -0.75 20.65 33.79
CA SER A 749 -2.17 20.56 34.14
C SER A 749 -2.75 19.15 33.91
N SER A 750 -2.32 18.45 32.86
CA SER A 750 -2.75 17.08 32.53
C SER A 750 -2.37 16.04 33.59
N VAL A 751 -1.25 16.26 34.32
CA VAL A 751 -0.78 15.36 35.39
C VAL A 751 -1.49 15.66 36.71
N LEU A 752 -1.84 16.93 36.96
CA LEU A 752 -2.48 17.38 38.21
C LEU A 752 -3.99 17.12 38.26
N GLN A 753 -4.62 16.69 37.16
CA GLN A 753 -6.02 16.29 37.07
C GLN A 753 -6.27 14.80 37.41
N VAL A 754 -5.24 14.07 37.84
CA VAL A 754 -5.30 12.64 38.21
C VAL A 754 -5.72 12.45 39.66
#